data_AF-A0A1V5B3N9-F1
#
_entry.id   AF-A0A1V5B3N9-F1
#
_cell.length_a   1.000
_cell.length_b   1.000
_cell.length_c   1.000
_cell.angle_alpha   90.00
_cell.angle_beta   90.00
_cell.angle_gamma   90.00
#
_symmetry.space_group_name_H-M   'P 1'
#
loop_
_entity.id
_entity.type
_entity.pdbx_description
1 polymer ?
#
loop_
_entity_poly.entity_id
_entity_poly.type
_entity_poly.pdbx_seq_one_letter_code
_entity_poly.pdbx_strand_id
1 'polypeptide(L)'
;MIGLRCILFIFLFVYFFQGSLAIEVSFSAEDGGESVGISDEYDVSADVSVSEESEAKFGNVEMTNSREVAGSGDAKAVQSYSGSGYTGHASFMASGALSSLTGFAQLTPYYLNAAQNIVVSGDWAKSFLGVMQGNSEAFTTGSVNDGSMIVSQVAWTGSVHVSESVQAQGNNIVVTTEARQGAEEWSKIETGIESAPGYPGSFSGILTTEAGHSTHVTQSGSLNGAYNVQGANSEMSKKIAGIASLNRNFESGTGIEGAYLVGFTGVIQDIIDAAAPQTAVLLPAGYYDEDVDFWKNLRIHVENNGKTTVNILALTNNARLLADSSGLFAPQVYVNPGSRINDGLSLASSSGTVNVAAGNYNENVEINKDLTLKGTGDPNANSFTLNGILGTDSGGITAPIINVNPTARIQDGVTLASSGGTVNVAAGIYLEDVNINKVLTLKGTGNPTATSFTLNAILETGSCGITAPLITVNSGSKIQDGITLASTNGKVNVNAGTYGDNLDQSFYSKGITLTGFNNPVTNSFTLNQDVAGKISGITANTVTVNPYAKILQGIDLANEGAMVNVNGAAGYTYSDDLTQSFYASGITLTGINNPVTNSISLNQIVDGKIGGITANTVNVQNSNAKIQDGVNLVSSGGTVNIAADTYNENLIINKLLTLLGAGSGDDTSFNTLINAADRSKSVISIVTGGTSEDNRLIVKDLQAAGATSSSGISINGVGDISHITLDNIKSSGNYNGAEFSALGSGNSISDVIISNSQLTNSGMEGVNIDARNHGSIVNVEIKDSTISDSGGNGVRVNAGVRYSSDSRVSGTIGSIEIKGCTISNSGGSGVDVRAYSGSTINSVGIAGSIISGAVQGVYGDAYYGGSTIGNIGITGSTISDALIGVSMGATGGGINNNIALTDSTISNSLCDGIWAAAAYGGKTGLVITRSTITGSGWNGVSTKTWAGGSMSKLEAHESNIYGNNEFGIMNQAGTVFDATNNWWGNGGTGVNAGKPGEEGNNRAGSVLYTPTEAWRRSYGQTTAQTLGIVTYTPWSTLKFLEAS
;
A
#
# COMPACT_ATOMS: atom_id res chain seq x y z
N MET A 1 -37.29 -12.74 23.21
CA MET A 1 -38.07 -13.43 24.27
C MET A 1 -39.52 -12.99 24.13
N ILE A 2 -40.41 -13.97 24.07
CA ILE A 2 -41.82 -13.85 23.64
C ILE A 2 -42.61 -13.07 24.70
N GLY A 3 -43.17 -11.93 24.33
CA GLY A 3 -44.09 -11.15 25.16
C GLY A 3 -45.42 -10.95 24.46
N LEU A 4 -46.36 -11.86 24.73
CA LEU A 4 -47.74 -11.84 24.22
C LEU A 4 -48.47 -10.62 24.82
N ARG A 5 -48.87 -9.64 24.01
CA ARG A 5 -49.80 -8.57 24.43
C ARG A 5 -51.23 -9.12 24.33
N CYS A 6 -51.80 -9.59 25.43
CA CYS A 6 -53.24 -9.82 25.54
C CYS A 6 -53.91 -8.50 25.95
N ILE A 7 -54.57 -7.84 25.00
CA ILE A 7 -55.54 -6.76 25.28
C ILE A 7 -56.90 -7.44 25.40
N LEU A 8 -57.50 -7.43 26.59
CA LEU A 8 -58.84 -7.96 26.86
C LEU A 8 -59.83 -6.78 26.90
N PHE A 9 -60.52 -6.51 25.78
CA PHE A 9 -61.68 -5.58 25.76
C PHE A 9 -62.92 -6.32 26.27
N ILE A 10 -63.42 -5.98 27.47
CA ILE A 10 -64.75 -6.40 27.94
C ILE A 10 -65.72 -5.24 27.69
N PHE A 11 -66.55 -5.33 26.64
CA PHE A 11 -67.73 -4.47 26.48
C PHE A 11 -68.89 -5.08 27.25
N LEU A 12 -69.24 -4.53 28.42
CA LEU A 12 -70.44 -4.92 29.16
C LEU A 12 -71.56 -3.91 28.87
N PHE A 13 -72.47 -4.26 27.96
CA PHE A 13 -73.73 -3.52 27.78
C PHE A 13 -74.75 -4.03 28.82
N VAL A 14 -75.03 -3.24 29.85
CA VAL A 14 -76.11 -3.53 30.82
C VAL A 14 -77.40 -2.82 30.37
N TYR A 15 -78.47 -3.59 30.17
CA TYR A 15 -79.79 -3.09 29.80
C TYR A 15 -80.53 -2.48 31.02
N PHE A 16 -81.24 -1.37 30.79
CA PHE A 16 -82.00 -0.55 31.76
C PHE A 16 -82.98 -1.34 32.66
N PHE A 17 -82.87 -1.14 33.97
CA PHE A 17 -83.90 -1.49 34.98
C PHE A 17 -84.45 -0.19 35.62
N GLN A 18 -85.78 -0.10 35.81
CA GLN A 18 -86.40 1.04 36.50
C GLN A 18 -86.32 0.87 38.04
N GLY A 19 -85.53 1.72 38.69
CA GLY A 19 -85.29 1.78 40.14
C GLY A 19 -83.90 2.40 40.41
N SER A 20 -83.64 2.93 41.62
CA SER A 20 -82.29 3.44 41.98
C SER A 20 -81.25 2.33 41.77
N LEU A 21 -80.23 2.61 40.95
CA LEU A 21 -79.19 1.65 40.61
C LEU A 21 -77.92 1.97 41.38
N ALA A 22 -77.56 1.08 42.31
CA ALA A 22 -76.22 1.06 42.91
C ALA A 22 -75.32 0.20 42.02
N ILE A 23 -74.27 0.80 41.46
CA ILE A 23 -73.26 0.13 40.63
C ILE A 23 -71.93 0.27 41.34
N GLU A 24 -71.29 -0.86 41.64
CA GLU A 24 -69.92 -0.91 42.17
C GLU A 24 -69.02 -1.59 41.13
N VAL A 25 -67.92 -0.94 40.78
CA VAL A 25 -66.91 -1.43 39.84
C VAL A 25 -65.55 -1.34 40.52
N SER A 26 -64.89 -2.48 40.70
CA SER A 26 -63.57 -2.52 41.35
C SER A 26 -62.56 -3.27 40.50
N PHE A 27 -61.37 -2.69 40.34
CA PHE A 27 -60.23 -3.27 39.66
C PHE A 27 -59.00 -3.25 40.58
N SER A 28 -58.23 -4.32 40.58
CA SER A 28 -56.94 -4.40 41.29
C SER A 28 -55.90 -5.11 40.45
N ALA A 29 -54.65 -4.66 40.51
CA ALA A 29 -53.50 -5.29 39.87
C ALA A 29 -52.33 -5.42 40.87
N GLU A 30 -51.61 -6.54 40.83
CA GLU A 30 -50.48 -6.85 41.71
C GLU A 30 -49.35 -7.52 40.93
N ASP A 31 -48.10 -7.17 41.22
CA ASP A 31 -46.90 -7.87 40.74
C ASP A 31 -45.85 -7.93 41.87
N GLY A 32 -45.44 -9.15 42.24
CA GLY A 32 -44.23 -9.39 43.04
C GLY A 32 -44.14 -8.74 44.43
N GLY A 33 -45.23 -8.22 45.00
CA GLY A 33 -45.27 -7.53 46.30
C GLY A 33 -45.74 -6.07 46.24
N GLU A 34 -46.03 -5.55 45.05
CA GLU A 34 -46.57 -4.21 44.83
C GLU A 34 -47.98 -4.30 44.21
N SER A 35 -48.94 -3.53 44.74
CA SER A 35 -50.33 -3.50 44.26
C SER A 35 -50.84 -2.09 43.98
N VAL A 36 -51.77 -1.98 43.03
CA VAL A 36 -52.66 -0.83 42.83
C VAL A 36 -54.11 -1.28 42.71
N GLY A 37 -55.05 -0.45 43.14
CA GLY A 37 -56.48 -0.75 43.00
C GLY A 37 -57.34 0.50 42.97
N ILE A 38 -58.43 0.42 42.22
CA ILE A 38 -59.45 1.46 42.06
C ILE A 38 -60.82 0.81 42.31
N SER A 39 -61.68 1.51 43.06
CA SER A 39 -63.07 1.11 43.27
C SER A 39 -63.98 2.29 43.10
N ASP A 40 -64.93 2.18 42.17
CA ASP A 40 -65.96 3.16 41.87
C ASP A 40 -67.33 2.68 42.37
N GLU A 41 -68.07 3.56 43.03
CA GLU A 41 -69.44 3.33 43.50
C GLU A 41 -70.34 4.47 42.98
N TYR A 42 -71.41 4.09 42.29
CA TYR A 42 -72.41 5.01 41.76
C TYR A 42 -73.78 4.69 42.34
N ASP A 43 -74.46 5.70 42.86
CA ASP A 43 -75.86 5.64 43.26
C ASP A 43 -76.58 6.81 42.58
N VAL A 44 -77.30 6.51 41.51
CA VAL A 44 -77.81 7.52 40.57
C VAL A 44 -79.29 7.31 40.25
N SER A 45 -79.96 8.44 39.98
CA SER A 45 -81.35 8.46 39.49
C SER A 45 -81.45 7.88 38.08
N ALA A 46 -82.66 7.46 37.68
CA ALA A 46 -82.89 6.82 36.38
C ALA A 46 -82.50 7.69 35.16
N ASP A 47 -82.46 9.02 35.34
CA ASP A 47 -82.14 10.00 34.29
C ASP A 47 -80.66 10.43 34.32
N VAL A 48 -79.81 9.72 35.06
CA VAL A 48 -78.36 9.95 35.15
C VAL A 48 -77.62 8.78 34.51
N SER A 49 -76.76 9.11 33.54
CA SER A 49 -75.88 8.15 32.86
C SER A 49 -74.53 8.06 33.56
N VAL A 50 -73.94 6.86 33.57
CA VAL A 50 -72.60 6.57 34.06
C VAL A 50 -71.84 5.82 32.98
N SER A 51 -70.62 6.25 32.68
CA SER A 51 -69.68 5.57 31.79
C SER A 51 -68.31 5.50 32.46
N GLU A 52 -67.62 4.37 32.32
CA GLU A 52 -66.30 4.14 32.91
C GLU A 52 -65.42 3.32 31.97
N GLU A 53 -64.14 3.67 31.88
CA GLU A 53 -63.11 2.92 31.17
C GLU A 53 -61.89 2.77 32.08
N SER A 54 -61.53 1.52 32.38
CA SER A 54 -60.37 1.16 33.19
C SER A 54 -59.39 0.30 32.39
N GLU A 55 -58.09 0.62 32.44
CA GLU A 55 -57.01 -0.16 31.85
C GLU A 55 -55.97 -0.52 32.93
N ALA A 56 -55.50 -1.77 32.92
CA ALA A 56 -54.46 -2.26 33.83
C ALA A 56 -53.30 -2.91 33.06
N LYS A 57 -52.07 -2.63 33.48
CA LYS A 57 -50.83 -3.12 32.86
C LYS A 57 -49.98 -3.87 33.89
N PHE A 58 -49.67 -5.14 33.61
CA PHE A 58 -49.10 -6.10 34.55
C PHE A 58 -47.57 -6.30 34.40
N GLY A 59 -46.80 -5.22 34.37
CA GLY A 59 -45.32 -5.27 34.34
C GLY A 59 -44.73 -4.34 35.39
N ASN A 60 -44.43 -3.09 35.04
CA ASN A 60 -44.47 -2.03 36.03
C ASN A 60 -45.97 -1.80 36.32
N VAL A 61 -46.49 -2.36 37.42
CA VAL A 61 -47.93 -2.34 37.74
C VAL A 61 -48.47 -0.91 37.56
N GLU A 62 -49.43 -0.75 36.67
CA GLU A 62 -50.01 0.55 36.36
C GLU A 62 -51.50 0.37 36.08
N MET A 63 -52.32 1.29 36.56
CA MET A 63 -53.76 1.31 36.32
C MET A 63 -54.22 2.72 35.99
N THR A 64 -55.01 2.85 34.92
CA THR A 64 -55.69 4.08 34.56
C THR A 64 -57.20 3.87 34.60
N ASN A 65 -57.92 4.89 35.04
CA ASN A 65 -59.39 4.92 35.04
C ASN A 65 -59.85 6.27 34.50
N SER A 66 -60.90 6.25 33.69
CA SER A 66 -61.66 7.44 33.33
C SER A 66 -63.14 7.18 33.55
N ARG A 67 -63.85 8.17 34.10
CA ARG A 67 -65.28 8.06 34.39
C ARG A 67 -66.03 9.31 33.99
N GLU A 68 -67.27 9.14 33.58
CA GLU A 68 -68.21 10.20 33.26
C GLU A 68 -69.55 9.91 33.92
N VAL A 69 -70.10 10.88 34.65
CA VAL A 69 -71.47 10.83 35.19
C VAL A 69 -72.21 12.05 34.72
N ALA A 70 -73.31 11.89 33.99
CA ALA A 70 -74.05 13.03 33.43
C ALA A 70 -75.57 12.77 33.40
N GLY A 71 -76.35 13.75 33.87
CA GLY A 71 -77.81 13.73 33.78
C GLY A 71 -78.50 14.61 34.82
N SER A 72 -79.82 14.46 34.93
CA SER A 72 -80.65 15.23 35.87
C SER A 72 -81.21 14.34 36.98
N GLY A 73 -81.08 14.78 38.23
CA GLY A 73 -81.61 14.05 39.40
C GLY A 73 -80.59 13.94 40.52
N ASP A 74 -80.82 13.00 41.44
CA ASP A 74 -79.85 12.68 42.48
C ASP A 74 -78.72 11.82 41.89
N ALA A 75 -77.48 12.20 42.15
CA ALA A 75 -76.29 11.49 41.69
C ALA A 75 -75.22 11.48 42.78
N LYS A 76 -74.78 10.29 43.18
CA LYS A 76 -73.63 10.05 44.04
C LYS A 76 -72.62 9.21 43.27
N ALA A 77 -71.38 9.69 43.19
CA ALA A 77 -70.26 8.97 42.60
C ALA A 77 -69.07 9.03 43.54
N VAL A 78 -68.55 7.86 43.93
CA VAL A 78 -67.42 7.72 44.86
C VAL A 78 -66.33 6.92 44.16
N GLN A 79 -65.09 7.36 44.25
CA GLN A 79 -63.90 6.63 43.78
C GLN A 79 -62.93 6.49 44.93
N SER A 80 -62.41 5.29 45.11
CA SER A 80 -61.35 5.01 46.08
C SER A 80 -60.13 4.47 45.35
N TYR A 81 -58.97 4.99 45.71
CA TYR A 81 -57.66 4.63 45.15
C TYR A 81 -56.81 3.96 46.22
N SER A 82 -56.04 2.94 45.83
CA SER A 82 -55.08 2.27 46.71
C SER A 82 -53.80 1.95 45.95
N GLY A 83 -52.66 2.16 46.61
CA GLY A 83 -51.33 1.76 46.17
C GLY A 83 -50.51 1.25 47.35
N SER A 84 -49.29 0.75 47.08
CA SER A 84 -48.43 0.12 48.09
C SER A 84 -47.97 1.07 49.22
N GLY A 85 -48.12 2.38 49.04
CA GLY A 85 -47.81 3.38 50.08
C GLY A 85 -48.81 4.52 50.21
N TYR A 86 -49.96 4.46 49.53
CA TYR A 86 -50.95 5.53 49.54
C TYR A 86 -52.39 5.02 49.46
N THR A 87 -53.32 5.85 49.91
CA THR A 87 -54.75 5.73 49.65
C THR A 87 -55.29 7.08 49.20
N GLY A 88 -56.32 7.09 48.36
CA GLY A 88 -57.01 8.33 48.02
C GLY A 88 -58.50 8.11 47.85
N HIS A 89 -59.24 9.20 47.88
CA HIS A 89 -60.69 9.19 47.87
C HIS A 89 -61.23 10.41 47.14
N ALA A 90 -62.12 10.20 46.17
CA ALA A 90 -62.80 11.26 45.44
C ALA A 90 -64.30 11.00 45.49
N SER A 91 -65.10 11.97 45.92
CA SER A 91 -66.55 11.83 45.92
C SER A 91 -67.26 13.05 45.34
N PHE A 92 -68.39 12.77 44.72
CA PHE A 92 -69.31 13.74 44.17
C PHE A 92 -70.72 13.35 44.60
N MET A 93 -71.48 14.32 45.11
CA MET A 93 -72.88 14.13 45.47
C MET A 93 -73.68 15.34 44.98
N ALA A 94 -74.80 15.10 44.32
CA ALA A 94 -75.76 16.13 43.95
C ALA A 94 -77.20 15.63 44.16
N SER A 95 -78.09 16.53 44.54
CA SER A 95 -79.52 16.24 44.68
C SER A 95 -80.37 17.25 43.90
N GLY A 96 -81.38 16.74 43.20
CA GLY A 96 -82.30 17.56 42.39
C GLY A 96 -81.63 18.40 41.30
N ALA A 97 -80.43 18.01 40.85
CA ALA A 97 -79.57 18.88 40.04
C ALA A 97 -79.29 18.32 38.63
N LEU A 98 -78.96 19.21 37.70
CA LEU A 98 -78.26 18.84 36.48
C LEU A 98 -76.77 18.71 36.82
N SER A 99 -76.22 17.50 36.72
CA SER A 99 -74.84 17.20 37.09
C SER A 99 -74.06 16.61 35.92
N SER A 100 -72.79 16.99 35.84
CA SER A 100 -71.77 16.41 34.97
C SER A 100 -70.47 16.28 35.76
N LEU A 101 -69.92 15.07 35.82
CA LEU A 101 -68.62 14.74 36.40
C LEU A 101 -67.80 14.06 35.30
N THR A 102 -66.56 14.51 35.10
CA THR A 102 -65.54 13.75 34.39
C THR A 102 -64.34 13.54 35.31
N GLY A 103 -63.93 12.30 35.50
CA GLY A 103 -62.81 11.92 36.35
C GLY A 103 -61.76 11.14 35.57
N PHE A 104 -60.50 11.31 35.93
CA PHE A 104 -59.38 10.52 35.44
C PHE A 104 -58.43 10.20 36.60
N ALA A 105 -57.94 8.97 36.66
CA ALA A 105 -56.93 8.56 37.63
C ALA A 105 -55.86 7.69 36.97
N GLN A 106 -54.60 7.90 37.33
CA GLN A 106 -53.45 7.08 36.95
C GLN A 106 -52.69 6.67 38.20
N LEU A 107 -52.51 5.36 38.38
CA LEU A 107 -51.93 4.74 39.56
C LEU A 107 -50.74 3.89 39.16
N THR A 108 -49.65 4.03 39.91
CA THR A 108 -48.56 3.05 40.05
C THR A 108 -48.41 2.72 41.54
N PRO A 109 -47.61 1.71 41.96
CA PRO A 109 -47.54 1.31 43.36
C PRO A 109 -47.20 2.42 44.35
N TYR A 110 -46.45 3.45 43.92
CA TYR A 110 -46.00 4.54 44.78
C TYR A 110 -46.45 5.93 44.34
N TYR A 111 -47.14 6.05 43.21
CA TYR A 111 -47.59 7.33 42.65
C TYR A 111 -49.06 7.25 42.21
N LEU A 112 -49.84 8.24 42.64
CA LEU A 112 -51.22 8.51 42.22
C LEU A 112 -51.23 9.88 41.54
N ASN A 113 -51.98 9.99 40.44
CA ASN A 113 -52.41 11.26 39.89
C ASN A 113 -53.90 11.13 39.54
N ALA A 114 -54.77 11.82 40.27
CA ALA A 114 -56.21 11.81 40.08
C ALA A 114 -56.70 13.22 39.83
N ALA A 115 -57.56 13.39 38.83
CA ALA A 115 -58.20 14.65 38.51
C ALA A 115 -59.70 14.46 38.32
N GLN A 116 -60.51 15.42 38.75
CA GLN A 116 -61.94 15.44 38.46
C GLN A 116 -62.45 16.84 38.15
N ASN A 117 -63.29 16.94 37.13
CA ASN A 117 -64.03 18.15 36.78
C ASN A 117 -65.51 17.91 37.03
N ILE A 118 -66.12 18.76 37.84
CA ILE A 118 -67.52 18.67 38.27
C ILE A 118 -68.23 19.94 37.84
N VAL A 119 -69.37 19.81 37.17
CA VAL A 119 -70.28 20.90 36.84
C VAL A 119 -71.66 20.53 37.34
N VAL A 120 -72.21 21.31 38.26
CA VAL A 120 -73.55 21.11 38.79
C VAL A 120 -74.36 22.39 38.75
N SER A 121 -75.66 22.27 38.50
CA SER A 121 -76.64 23.32 38.76
C SER A 121 -77.93 22.71 39.34
N GLY A 122 -78.31 23.12 40.55
CA GLY A 122 -79.51 22.63 41.23
C GLY A 122 -79.54 22.91 42.73
N ASP A 123 -80.36 22.13 43.45
CA ASP A 123 -80.68 22.36 44.86
C ASP A 123 -79.47 22.14 45.78
N TRP A 124 -78.64 21.14 45.49
CA TRP A 124 -77.48 20.84 46.32
C TRP A 124 -76.37 20.10 45.57
N ALA A 125 -75.12 20.47 45.82
CA ALA A 125 -73.95 19.72 45.33
C ALA A 125 -72.78 19.76 46.31
N LYS A 126 -72.00 18.67 46.36
CA LYS A 126 -70.76 18.55 47.13
C LYS A 126 -69.71 17.76 46.36
N SER A 127 -68.47 18.26 46.37
CA SER A 127 -67.26 17.60 45.88
C SER A 127 -66.31 17.31 47.05
N PHE A 128 -65.52 16.24 46.91
CA PHE A 128 -64.41 15.90 47.79
C PHE A 128 -63.30 15.26 46.95
N LEU A 129 -62.05 15.65 47.19
CA LEU A 129 -60.87 14.90 46.73
C LEU A 129 -59.83 14.91 47.85
N GLY A 130 -59.28 13.75 48.18
CA GLY A 130 -58.25 13.61 49.21
C GLY A 130 -57.28 12.49 48.89
N VAL A 131 -56.02 12.66 49.31
CA VAL A 131 -54.96 11.67 49.17
C VAL A 131 -54.13 11.60 50.45
N MET A 132 -53.68 10.40 50.76
CA MET A 132 -52.85 10.09 51.92
C MET A 132 -51.67 9.22 51.48
N GLN A 133 -50.44 9.60 51.84
CA GLN A 133 -49.24 8.79 51.63
C GLN A 133 -48.45 8.74 52.94
N GLY A 134 -48.25 7.52 53.48
CA GLY A 134 -47.75 7.36 54.84
C GLY A 134 -48.68 8.02 55.87
N ASN A 135 -48.13 8.92 56.70
CA ASN A 135 -48.91 9.67 57.70
C ASN A 135 -49.39 11.04 57.19
N SER A 136 -49.04 11.43 55.96
CA SER A 136 -49.39 12.74 55.41
C SER A 136 -50.70 12.65 54.63
N GLU A 137 -51.63 13.54 54.90
CA GLU A 137 -52.96 13.63 54.28
C GLU A 137 -53.21 15.04 53.76
N ALA A 138 -53.78 15.17 52.56
CA ALA A 138 -54.29 16.41 52.02
C ALA A 138 -55.66 16.17 51.39
N PHE A 139 -56.61 17.08 51.61
CA PHE A 139 -57.93 17.00 50.99
C PHE A 139 -58.55 18.36 50.73
N THR A 140 -59.56 18.36 49.87
CA THR A 140 -60.33 19.53 49.47
C THR A 140 -61.80 19.18 49.29
N THR A 141 -62.68 20.10 49.64
CA THR A 141 -64.13 19.96 49.50
C THR A 141 -64.78 21.26 49.06
N GLY A 142 -65.61 21.20 48.03
CA GLY A 142 -66.50 22.28 47.64
C GLY A 142 -67.96 21.87 47.85
N SER A 143 -68.82 22.79 48.28
CA SER A 143 -70.26 22.57 48.33
C SER A 143 -71.05 23.83 48.02
N VAL A 144 -72.20 23.64 47.37
CA VAL A 144 -73.15 24.71 47.07
C VAL A 144 -74.59 24.25 47.38
N ASN A 145 -75.38 25.15 47.96
CA ASN A 145 -76.83 25.00 48.11
C ASN A 145 -77.54 26.00 47.18
N ASP A 146 -78.59 25.56 46.49
CA ASP A 146 -79.42 26.31 45.54
C ASP A 146 -78.58 27.16 44.57
N GLY A 147 -77.86 26.49 43.67
CA GLY A 147 -76.82 27.17 42.92
C GLY A 147 -76.17 26.37 41.81
N SER A 148 -75.14 26.96 41.21
CA SER A 148 -74.23 26.31 40.28
C SER A 148 -72.83 26.22 40.85
N MET A 149 -72.10 25.15 40.51
CA MET A 149 -70.73 24.93 40.94
C MET A 149 -69.96 24.23 39.83
N ILE A 150 -68.83 24.83 39.45
CA ILE A 150 -67.82 24.28 38.54
C ILE A 150 -66.55 24.07 39.36
N VAL A 151 -66.08 22.84 39.43
CA VAL A 151 -64.91 22.45 40.20
C VAL A 151 -63.94 21.72 39.29
N SER A 152 -62.66 22.06 39.36
CA SER A 152 -61.56 21.28 38.80
C SER A 152 -60.60 20.92 39.93
N GLN A 153 -60.47 19.63 40.23
CA GLN A 153 -59.63 19.12 41.30
C GLN A 153 -58.53 18.23 40.74
N VAL A 154 -57.33 18.32 41.31
CA VAL A 154 -56.20 17.43 40.99
C VAL A 154 -55.50 17.04 42.28
N ALA A 155 -55.16 15.76 42.42
CA ALA A 155 -54.38 15.24 43.53
C ALA A 155 -53.26 14.33 43.03
N TRP A 156 -52.08 14.43 43.64
CA TRP A 156 -50.99 13.48 43.39
C TRP A 156 -50.17 13.16 44.62
N THR A 157 -49.54 11.97 44.62
CA THR A 157 -48.61 11.53 45.66
C THR A 157 -47.15 11.75 45.23
N GLY A 158 -46.18 11.60 46.13
CA GLY A 158 -44.78 12.04 45.95
C GLY A 158 -44.42 13.26 46.83
N SER A 159 -45.38 14.17 47.03
CA SER A 159 -45.36 15.21 48.08
C SER A 159 -46.74 15.45 48.76
N VAL A 160 -47.69 14.51 48.60
CA VAL A 160 -49.10 14.58 49.08
C VAL A 160 -49.73 15.94 48.82
N HIS A 161 -50.28 16.09 47.63
CA HIS A 161 -50.77 17.35 47.12
C HIS A 161 -52.22 17.25 46.63
N VAL A 162 -53.06 18.23 46.99
CA VAL A 162 -54.40 18.42 46.43
C VAL A 162 -54.60 19.88 46.05
N SER A 163 -55.11 20.12 44.85
CA SER A 163 -55.52 21.42 44.36
C SER A 163 -56.97 21.39 43.89
N GLU A 164 -57.70 22.47 44.15
CA GLU A 164 -59.08 22.69 43.75
C GLU A 164 -59.27 24.10 43.19
N SER A 165 -59.73 24.20 41.95
CA SER A 165 -60.30 25.43 41.40
C SER A 165 -61.82 25.35 41.48
N VAL A 166 -62.45 26.27 42.21
CA VAL A 166 -63.93 26.34 42.33
C VAL A 166 -64.42 27.65 41.75
N GLN A 167 -65.47 27.56 40.92
CA GLN A 167 -66.38 28.66 40.60
C GLN A 167 -67.78 28.26 41.03
N ALA A 168 -68.31 28.88 42.08
CA ALA A 168 -69.63 28.55 42.62
C ALA A 168 -70.50 29.80 42.75
N GLN A 169 -71.80 29.66 42.51
CA GLN A 169 -72.80 30.69 42.75
C GLN A 169 -74.00 30.05 43.44
N GLY A 170 -74.41 30.52 44.62
CA GLY A 170 -75.53 29.92 45.34
C GLY A 170 -75.87 30.64 46.64
N ASN A 171 -76.84 30.08 47.36
CA ASN A 171 -77.31 30.64 48.62
C ASN A 171 -76.29 30.43 49.76
N ASN A 172 -75.63 29.26 49.77
CA ASN A 172 -74.56 28.91 50.68
C ASN A 172 -73.45 28.20 49.90
N ILE A 173 -72.24 28.74 49.92
CA ILE A 173 -71.06 28.14 49.30
C ILE A 173 -70.03 27.89 50.40
N VAL A 174 -69.57 26.65 50.54
CA VAL A 174 -68.49 26.30 51.46
C VAL A 174 -67.39 25.59 50.70
N VAL A 175 -66.18 26.15 50.73
CA VAL A 175 -64.97 25.51 50.18
C VAL A 175 -63.96 25.35 51.30
N THR A 176 -63.49 24.13 51.51
CA THR A 176 -62.54 23.77 52.57
C THR A 176 -61.37 23.03 51.97
N THR A 177 -60.15 23.39 52.36
CA THR A 177 -58.96 22.60 52.05
C THR A 177 -58.12 22.43 53.30
N GLU A 178 -57.52 21.26 53.46
CA GLU A 178 -56.84 20.89 54.69
C GLU A 178 -55.68 19.91 54.43
N ALA A 179 -54.57 20.14 55.12
CA ALA A 179 -53.41 19.24 55.14
C ALA A 179 -53.06 18.85 56.59
N ARG A 180 -52.79 17.56 56.81
CA ARG A 180 -52.47 16.97 58.11
C ARG A 180 -51.28 16.02 58.01
N GLN A 181 -50.53 15.86 59.10
CA GLN A 181 -49.60 14.75 59.27
C GLN A 181 -49.91 14.02 60.59
N GLY A 182 -50.43 12.80 60.49
CA GLY A 182 -50.94 12.05 61.64
C GLY A 182 -52.15 12.74 62.29
N ALA A 183 -52.08 13.00 63.59
CA ALA A 183 -53.14 13.72 64.31
C ALA A 183 -52.95 15.26 64.30
N GLU A 184 -51.88 15.76 63.69
CA GLU A 184 -51.53 17.17 63.71
C GLU A 184 -52.04 17.87 62.45
N GLU A 185 -52.93 18.86 62.63
CA GLU A 185 -53.47 19.72 61.58
C GLU A 185 -52.44 20.80 61.25
N TRP A 186 -51.85 20.73 60.06
CA TRP A 186 -50.78 21.66 59.66
C TRP A 186 -51.35 22.92 59.04
N SER A 187 -52.44 22.78 58.29
CA SER A 187 -53.19 23.91 57.79
C SER A 187 -54.60 23.54 57.36
N LYS A 188 -55.56 24.39 57.74
CA LYS A 188 -56.94 24.34 57.27
C LYS A 188 -57.39 25.71 56.85
N ILE A 189 -58.01 25.78 55.68
CA ILE A 189 -58.64 26.99 55.16
C ILE A 189 -60.08 26.65 54.82
N GLU A 190 -61.01 27.33 55.48
CA GLU A 190 -62.44 27.19 55.25
C GLU A 190 -62.99 28.55 54.82
N THR A 191 -63.57 28.61 53.63
CA THR A 191 -64.22 29.81 53.10
C THR A 191 -65.71 29.52 52.96
N GLY A 192 -66.52 30.14 53.83
CA GLY A 192 -67.97 30.11 53.76
C GLY A 192 -68.54 31.42 53.21
N ILE A 193 -69.45 31.34 52.24
CA ILE A 193 -70.24 32.46 51.75
C ILE A 193 -71.71 32.13 52.00
N GLU A 194 -72.30 32.80 52.99
CA GLU A 194 -73.75 32.82 53.18
C GLU A 194 -74.30 34.10 52.56
N SER A 195 -75.17 33.96 51.57
CA SER A 195 -75.74 35.10 50.87
C SER A 195 -77.07 35.53 51.49
N ALA A 196 -77.37 36.84 51.47
CA ALA A 196 -78.64 37.34 51.95
C ALA A 196 -79.79 36.91 50.99
N PRO A 197 -81.01 36.63 51.50
CA PRO A 197 -82.12 36.16 50.67
C PRO A 197 -82.34 37.07 49.44
N GLY A 198 -82.21 36.50 48.23
CA GLY A 198 -82.45 37.20 46.96
C GLY A 198 -81.20 37.72 46.22
N TYR A 199 -79.98 37.56 46.78
CA TYR A 199 -78.73 37.94 46.12
C TYR A 199 -77.72 36.77 46.19
N PRO A 200 -77.62 35.88 45.18
CA PRO A 200 -76.73 34.73 45.25
C PRO A 200 -75.26 35.18 45.40
N GLY A 201 -74.56 34.60 46.37
CA GLY A 201 -73.13 34.79 46.56
C GLY A 201 -72.36 34.10 45.43
N SER A 202 -71.18 34.62 45.07
CA SER A 202 -70.29 34.00 44.08
C SER A 202 -68.88 33.81 44.63
N PHE A 203 -68.29 32.64 44.43
CA PHE A 203 -66.89 32.32 44.72
C PHE A 203 -66.16 31.94 43.42
N SER A 204 -64.93 32.45 43.24
CA SER A 204 -64.01 32.00 42.20
C SER A 204 -62.59 32.02 42.74
N GLY A 205 -61.93 30.87 42.84
CA GLY A 205 -60.56 30.78 43.38
C GLY A 205 -59.89 29.43 43.18
N ILE A 206 -58.57 29.39 43.39
CA ILE A 206 -57.77 28.16 43.43
C ILE A 206 -57.23 27.97 44.85
N LEU A 207 -57.49 26.80 45.42
CA LEU A 207 -56.98 26.35 46.71
C LEU A 207 -55.98 25.23 46.46
N THR A 208 -54.79 25.32 47.05
CA THR A 208 -53.74 24.33 46.85
C THR A 208 -53.08 23.99 48.18
N THR A 209 -52.94 22.69 48.47
CA THR A 209 -52.37 22.17 49.72
C THR A 209 -51.36 21.09 49.47
N GLU A 210 -50.22 21.21 50.16
CA GLU A 210 -49.11 20.24 50.14
C GLU A 210 -48.75 19.86 51.57
N ALA A 211 -48.76 18.57 51.90
CA ALA A 211 -48.38 18.11 53.23
C ALA A 211 -46.84 18.14 53.35
N GLY A 212 -46.29 19.15 54.02
CA GLY A 212 -44.84 19.33 54.07
C GLY A 212 -44.39 20.78 54.24
N HIS A 213 -45.04 21.72 53.54
CA HIS A 213 -44.37 22.98 53.21
C HIS A 213 -45.22 24.27 53.19
N SER A 214 -46.56 24.27 53.04
CA SER A 214 -47.51 25.39 53.33
C SER A 214 -48.81 25.30 52.49
N THR A 215 -49.94 25.81 53.00
CA THR A 215 -51.19 26.06 52.24
C THR A 215 -51.09 27.36 51.44
N HIS A 216 -51.39 27.33 50.15
CA HIS A 216 -51.46 28.54 49.31
C HIS A 216 -52.88 28.74 48.77
N VAL A 217 -53.44 29.94 48.99
CA VAL A 217 -54.69 30.37 48.35
C VAL A 217 -54.34 31.48 47.36
N THR A 218 -54.63 31.23 46.08
CA THR A 218 -54.55 32.28 45.06
C THR A 218 -55.98 32.58 44.61
N GLN A 219 -56.55 33.64 45.18
CA GLN A 219 -57.89 34.10 44.82
C GLN A 219 -57.80 35.14 43.69
N SER A 220 -58.45 34.86 42.56
CA SER A 220 -58.64 35.81 41.47
C SER A 220 -60.14 35.90 41.14
N GLY A 221 -60.87 36.78 41.84
CA GLY A 221 -62.31 36.94 41.65
C GLY A 221 -62.94 38.06 42.50
N SER A 222 -64.11 38.54 42.08
CA SER A 222 -64.91 39.55 42.79
C SER A 222 -65.78 38.89 43.87
N LEU A 223 -65.77 39.44 45.07
CA LEU A 223 -66.54 38.99 46.23
C LEU A 223 -67.73 39.95 46.45
N ASN A 224 -68.99 39.49 46.28
CA ASN A 224 -70.22 40.19 46.69
C ASN A 224 -70.98 39.40 47.78
N GLY A 225 -71.03 39.92 49.02
CA GLY A 225 -71.66 39.26 50.19
C GLY A 225 -71.07 39.71 51.54
N ALA A 226 -71.65 39.25 52.65
CA ALA A 226 -71.05 39.39 53.98
C ALA A 226 -70.14 38.17 54.25
N TYR A 227 -68.91 38.38 54.72
CA TYR A 227 -67.91 37.32 54.84
C TYR A 227 -67.46 37.08 56.27
N ASN A 228 -67.24 35.81 56.60
CA ASN A 228 -66.53 35.37 57.80
C ASN A 228 -65.39 34.44 57.37
N VAL A 229 -64.14 34.87 57.53
CA VAL A 229 -62.94 34.06 57.27
C VAL A 229 -62.37 33.63 58.63
N GLN A 230 -62.47 32.34 58.95
CA GLN A 230 -61.80 31.74 60.10
C GLN A 230 -60.63 30.89 59.61
N GLY A 231 -59.43 31.16 60.11
CA GLY A 231 -58.29 30.27 59.96
C GLY A 231 -57.46 30.26 61.24
N ALA A 232 -57.00 29.07 61.60
CA ALA A 232 -56.23 28.83 62.81
C ALA A 232 -54.73 28.73 62.47
N ASN A 233 -54.07 29.88 62.23
CA ASN A 233 -52.62 30.05 62.45
C ASN A 233 -52.18 31.51 62.24
N SER A 234 -51.15 31.95 62.98
CA SER A 234 -50.72 33.35 63.15
C SER A 234 -50.07 34.04 61.92
N GLU A 235 -50.13 33.43 60.73
CA GLU A 235 -49.57 33.99 59.48
C GLU A 235 -50.61 34.70 58.59
N MET A 236 -51.82 34.92 59.07
CA MET A 236 -52.91 35.53 58.29
C MET A 236 -52.97 37.08 58.33
N SER A 237 -51.83 37.77 58.43
CA SER A 237 -51.81 39.25 58.51
C SER A 237 -51.17 39.97 57.31
N LYS A 238 -50.82 39.30 56.21
CA LYS A 238 -50.25 39.98 55.03
C LYS A 238 -50.78 39.45 53.70
N LYS A 239 -52.00 39.86 53.34
CA LYS A 239 -52.43 40.10 51.94
C LYS A 239 -53.85 40.67 51.89
N ILE A 240 -53.98 41.95 52.28
CA ILE A 240 -54.95 42.84 51.64
C ILE A 240 -54.12 43.88 50.90
N ALA A 241 -53.75 43.58 49.66
CA ALA A 241 -53.11 44.53 48.75
C ALA A 241 -54.06 44.76 47.57
N GLY A 242 -55.04 45.62 47.81
CA GLY A 242 -56.06 45.95 46.82
C GLY A 242 -57.05 47.03 47.28
N ILE A 243 -56.65 47.94 48.18
CA ILE A 243 -57.38 49.19 48.43
C ILE A 243 -56.37 50.32 48.45
N ALA A 244 -56.37 51.11 47.38
CA ALA A 244 -55.76 52.42 47.38
C ALA A 244 -56.46 53.30 48.42
N SER A 245 -55.64 53.99 49.23
CA SER A 245 -55.98 54.89 50.32
C SER A 245 -56.31 54.23 51.67
N LEU A 246 -55.32 54.19 52.56
CA LEU A 246 -55.52 54.59 53.95
C LEU A 246 -54.18 54.95 54.60
N ASN A 247 -54.04 56.25 54.80
CA ASN A 247 -53.17 56.93 55.74
C ASN A 247 -53.04 56.14 57.05
N ARG A 248 -51.82 55.81 57.52
CA ARG A 248 -51.57 55.53 58.94
C ARG A 248 -50.09 55.66 59.32
N ASN A 249 -49.87 56.62 60.22
CA ASN A 249 -48.72 56.70 61.12
C ASN A 249 -48.55 55.38 61.89
N PHE A 250 -47.31 54.90 61.99
CA PHE A 250 -46.92 53.99 63.08
C PHE A 250 -45.59 54.44 63.66
N GLU A 251 -45.64 54.74 64.97
CA GLU A 251 -44.53 55.19 65.80
C GLU A 251 -43.49 54.08 65.98
N SER A 252 -42.25 54.52 66.11
CA SER A 252 -41.05 53.72 66.28
C SER A 252 -41.05 52.92 67.59
N GLY A 253 -41.02 51.59 67.47
CA GLY A 253 -40.60 50.66 68.53
C GLY A 253 -39.35 49.92 68.10
N THR A 254 -38.24 50.17 68.78
CA THR A 254 -36.91 49.60 68.53
C THR A 254 -36.88 48.07 68.68
N GLY A 255 -36.33 47.39 67.67
CA GLY A 255 -35.74 46.05 67.83
C GLY A 255 -36.35 44.96 66.97
N ILE A 256 -35.87 44.82 65.73
CA ILE A 256 -35.79 43.53 65.02
C ILE A 256 -34.46 43.50 64.24
N GLU A 257 -33.43 42.94 64.87
CA GLU A 257 -32.25 42.43 64.17
C GLU A 257 -32.65 41.09 63.51
N GLY A 258 -32.32 40.94 62.23
CA GLY A 258 -32.29 39.64 61.54
C GLY A 258 -33.63 39.13 61.02
N ALA A 259 -34.19 39.77 59.99
CA ALA A 259 -35.17 39.14 59.11
C ALA A 259 -34.46 38.73 57.81
N TYR A 260 -34.28 37.42 57.60
CA TYR A 260 -33.88 36.86 56.31
C TYR A 260 -35.02 37.11 55.31
N LEU A 261 -34.81 38.02 54.34
CA LEU A 261 -35.73 38.22 53.21
C LEU A 261 -35.52 37.07 52.21
N VAL A 262 -36.38 36.06 52.24
CA VAL A 262 -36.48 35.06 51.18
C VAL A 262 -37.87 35.20 50.55
N GLY A 263 -37.93 35.51 49.25
CA GLY A 263 -39.20 35.51 48.50
C GLY A 263 -39.52 36.75 47.63
N PHE A 264 -38.60 37.71 47.47
CA PHE A 264 -38.78 38.77 46.46
C PHE A 264 -38.05 38.38 45.17
N THR A 265 -38.79 38.12 44.11
CA THR A 265 -38.26 38.08 42.72
C THR A 265 -38.10 39.51 42.22
N GLY A 266 -36.97 39.87 41.59
CA GLY A 266 -36.73 41.19 41.00
C GLY A 266 -35.88 42.15 41.84
N VAL A 267 -35.34 41.72 42.98
CA VAL A 267 -34.56 42.59 43.89
C VAL A 267 -33.30 43.11 43.22
N ILE A 268 -32.49 42.24 42.60
CA ILE A 268 -31.26 42.68 41.96
C ILE A 268 -31.57 43.49 40.69
N GLN A 269 -32.62 43.14 39.94
CA GLN A 269 -33.06 43.92 38.78
C GLN A 269 -33.51 45.34 39.16
N ASP A 270 -34.36 45.48 40.19
CA ASP A 270 -34.83 46.79 40.66
C ASP A 270 -33.67 47.67 41.14
N ILE A 271 -32.68 47.09 41.83
CA ILE A 271 -31.48 47.80 42.26
C ILE A 271 -30.67 48.28 41.04
N ILE A 272 -30.52 47.44 40.02
CA ILE A 272 -29.83 47.80 38.77
C ILE A 272 -30.61 48.88 38.02
N ASP A 273 -31.94 48.78 37.92
CA ASP A 273 -32.78 49.75 37.23
C ASP A 273 -32.81 51.12 37.91
N ALA A 274 -32.80 51.16 39.25
CA ALA A 274 -32.71 52.39 40.01
C ALA A 274 -31.34 53.09 39.92
N ALA A 275 -30.26 52.34 39.64
CA ALA A 275 -28.92 52.90 39.58
C ALA A 275 -28.71 53.84 38.38
N ALA A 276 -28.07 54.98 38.58
CA ALA A 276 -27.71 55.87 37.48
C ALA A 276 -26.56 55.26 36.64
N PRO A 277 -26.50 55.47 35.31
CA PRO A 277 -25.38 55.02 34.50
C PRO A 277 -24.04 55.52 35.04
N GLN A 278 -23.01 54.67 34.93
CA GLN A 278 -21.63 54.87 35.40
C GLN A 278 -21.46 54.98 36.93
N THR A 279 -22.46 54.58 37.72
CA THR A 279 -22.37 54.60 39.20
C THR A 279 -22.03 53.23 39.78
N ALA A 280 -21.64 53.23 41.06
CA ALA A 280 -21.43 52.02 41.83
C ALA A 280 -22.74 51.55 42.45
N VAL A 281 -23.01 50.25 42.34
CA VAL A 281 -24.17 49.58 42.89
C VAL A 281 -23.69 48.55 43.89
N LEU A 282 -24.20 48.64 45.12
CA LEU A 282 -23.92 47.68 46.17
C LEU A 282 -25.05 46.65 46.20
N LEU A 283 -24.74 45.39 45.88
CA LEU A 283 -25.70 44.30 45.86
C LEU A 283 -25.60 43.49 47.16
N PRO A 284 -26.74 43.07 47.75
CA PRO A 284 -26.72 42.17 48.90
C PRO A 284 -26.18 40.78 48.52
N ALA A 285 -25.33 40.21 49.37
CA ALA A 285 -24.82 38.85 49.17
C ALA A 285 -25.95 37.82 49.31
N GLY A 286 -25.97 36.80 48.47
CA GLY A 286 -27.04 35.78 48.48
C GLY A 286 -27.22 35.05 47.15
N TYR A 287 -28.16 34.10 47.15
CA TYR A 287 -28.67 33.46 45.94
C TYR A 287 -30.06 34.04 45.64
N TYR A 288 -30.25 34.51 44.43
CA TYR A 288 -31.48 35.14 43.97
C TYR A 288 -31.98 34.38 42.75
N ASP A 289 -33.19 33.83 42.87
CA ASP A 289 -33.87 33.11 41.79
C ASP A 289 -34.49 34.12 40.81
N GLU A 290 -33.66 34.89 40.13
CA GLU A 290 -34.09 35.95 39.21
C GLU A 290 -33.19 36.08 37.98
N ASP A 291 -33.77 36.58 36.89
CA ASP A 291 -33.06 36.92 35.65
C ASP A 291 -32.78 38.42 35.63
N VAL A 292 -31.54 38.80 35.32
CA VAL A 292 -31.06 40.18 35.41
C VAL A 292 -30.59 40.68 34.05
N ASP A 293 -31.09 41.83 33.59
CA ASP A 293 -30.66 42.52 32.38
C ASP A 293 -29.88 43.80 32.69
N PHE A 294 -28.61 43.81 32.30
CA PHE A 294 -27.74 44.98 32.29
C PHE A 294 -27.85 45.69 30.95
N TRP A 295 -28.49 46.86 30.95
CA TRP A 295 -28.65 47.71 29.76
C TRP A 295 -27.87 49.04 29.85
N LYS A 296 -27.06 49.22 30.91
CA LYS A 296 -26.24 50.41 31.19
C LYS A 296 -24.94 50.06 31.90
N ASN A 297 -23.95 50.94 31.80
CA ASN A 297 -22.63 50.73 32.40
C ASN A 297 -22.70 50.93 33.91
N LEU A 298 -22.24 49.96 34.71
CA LEU A 298 -22.29 50.01 36.18
C LEU A 298 -21.01 49.44 36.79
N ARG A 299 -20.64 49.93 37.99
CA ARG A 299 -19.64 49.29 38.85
C ARG A 299 -20.38 48.44 39.88
N ILE A 300 -20.19 47.13 39.90
CA ILE A 300 -20.90 46.25 40.84
C ILE A 300 -20.00 45.86 42.00
N HIS A 301 -20.44 46.09 43.23
CA HIS A 301 -19.82 45.51 44.43
C HIS A 301 -20.87 44.72 45.19
N VAL A 302 -20.48 43.60 45.79
CA VAL A 302 -21.35 42.84 46.69
C VAL A 302 -20.99 43.16 48.14
N GLU A 303 -22.01 43.31 48.99
CA GLU A 303 -21.84 43.59 50.42
C GLU A 303 -20.85 42.63 51.09
N ASN A 304 -19.99 43.17 51.94
CA ASN A 304 -18.96 42.44 52.69
C ASN A 304 -17.99 41.61 51.83
N ASN A 305 -17.76 42.00 50.57
CA ASN A 305 -17.01 41.19 49.59
C ASN A 305 -17.62 39.79 49.41
N GLY A 306 -18.92 39.65 49.65
CA GLY A 306 -19.67 38.41 49.50
C GLY A 306 -19.88 38.02 48.04
N LYS A 307 -20.75 37.04 47.83
CA LYS A 307 -21.13 36.54 46.52
C LYS A 307 -22.64 36.75 46.31
N THR A 308 -23.01 37.37 45.20
CA THR A 308 -24.39 37.43 44.71
C THR A 308 -24.50 36.50 43.50
N THR A 309 -25.42 35.55 43.52
CA THR A 309 -25.69 34.66 42.38
C THR A 309 -27.12 34.86 41.91
N VAL A 310 -27.31 35.06 40.60
CA VAL A 310 -28.63 35.16 39.94
C VAL A 310 -28.81 34.01 38.94
N ASN A 311 -29.99 33.79 38.38
CA ASN A 311 -30.26 32.69 37.43
C ASN A 311 -29.67 32.96 36.04
N ILE A 312 -30.05 34.09 35.45
CA ILE A 312 -29.59 34.53 34.12
C ILE A 312 -29.07 35.95 34.24
N LEU A 313 -28.01 36.26 33.52
CA LEU A 313 -27.54 37.64 33.34
C LEU A 313 -27.45 37.97 31.86
N ALA A 314 -28.16 38.99 31.39
CA ALA A 314 -28.02 39.51 30.04
C ALA A 314 -27.27 40.84 30.04
N LEU A 315 -26.33 41.03 29.11
CA LEU A 315 -25.65 42.29 28.82
C LEU A 315 -26.21 42.86 27.52
N THR A 316 -27.20 43.75 27.60
CA THR A 316 -27.87 44.39 26.46
C THR A 316 -27.39 45.83 26.24
N ASN A 317 -27.75 46.43 25.09
CA ASN A 317 -27.60 47.86 24.83
C ASN A 317 -26.19 48.47 25.07
N ASN A 318 -25.13 47.76 24.70
CA ASN A 318 -23.73 48.16 24.93
C ASN A 318 -23.33 48.28 26.40
N ALA A 319 -24.02 47.60 27.32
CA ALA A 319 -23.67 47.62 28.73
C ALA A 319 -22.26 47.07 28.96
N ARG A 320 -21.56 47.71 29.91
CA ARG A 320 -20.21 47.33 30.34
C ARG A 320 -20.10 47.31 31.85
N LEU A 321 -19.34 46.35 32.36
CA LEU A 321 -18.84 46.42 33.72
C LEU A 321 -17.75 47.49 33.79
N LEU A 322 -17.88 48.41 34.74
CA LEU A 322 -16.80 49.32 35.07
C LEU A 322 -15.70 48.58 35.83
N ALA A 323 -14.48 49.13 35.77
CA ALA A 323 -13.34 48.61 36.53
C ALA A 323 -13.68 48.44 38.03
N ASP A 324 -13.05 47.43 38.62
CA ASP A 324 -13.20 46.99 40.02
C ASP A 324 -14.53 46.30 40.36
N SER A 325 -15.40 46.04 39.36
CA SER A 325 -16.62 45.27 39.59
C SER A 325 -16.31 43.83 40.03
N SER A 326 -16.99 43.34 41.07
CA SER A 326 -16.77 42.00 41.62
C SER A 326 -17.98 41.46 42.39
N GLY A 327 -18.03 40.13 42.57
CA GLY A 327 -18.95 39.45 43.46
C GLY A 327 -20.28 38.97 42.85
N LEU A 328 -20.69 39.48 41.68
CA LEU A 328 -21.92 39.05 40.98
C LEU A 328 -21.63 37.93 39.97
N PHE A 329 -22.43 36.86 40.01
CA PHE A 329 -22.30 35.72 39.13
C PHE A 329 -23.64 35.16 38.64
N ALA A 330 -23.65 34.50 37.47
CA ALA A 330 -24.79 33.73 36.97
C ALA A 330 -24.34 32.41 36.31
N PRO A 331 -25.11 31.31 36.39
CA PRO A 331 -24.86 30.09 35.64
C PRO A 331 -25.10 30.26 34.13
N GLN A 332 -25.92 31.22 33.71
CA GLN A 332 -26.11 31.60 32.30
C GLN A 332 -25.87 33.10 32.13
N VAL A 333 -24.99 33.47 31.19
CA VAL A 333 -24.73 34.85 30.83
C VAL A 333 -24.94 35.05 29.33
N TYR A 334 -25.69 36.07 28.91
CA TYR A 334 -25.91 36.44 27.52
C TYR A 334 -25.17 37.74 27.20
N VAL A 335 -24.34 37.74 26.18
CA VAL A 335 -23.58 38.92 25.70
C VAL A 335 -24.16 39.33 24.35
N ASN A 336 -24.90 40.44 24.32
CA ASN A 336 -25.46 40.98 23.08
C ASN A 336 -24.48 41.93 22.37
N PRO A 337 -24.71 42.24 21.07
CA PRO A 337 -23.80 43.08 20.31
C PRO A 337 -23.62 44.46 20.95
N GLY A 338 -22.37 44.92 21.03
CA GLY A 338 -21.99 46.18 21.66
C GLY A 338 -21.49 46.06 23.11
N SER A 339 -21.87 44.98 23.81
CA SER A 339 -21.34 44.61 25.13
C SER A 339 -19.97 43.91 24.98
N ARG A 340 -19.26 43.67 26.09
CA ARG A 340 -17.96 42.98 26.09
C ARG A 340 -18.08 41.52 26.52
N ILE A 341 -17.41 40.62 25.81
CA ILE A 341 -17.28 39.21 26.16
C ILE A 341 -16.57 39.06 27.50
N ASN A 342 -15.51 39.85 27.76
CA ASN A 342 -14.79 39.80 29.04
C ASN A 342 -15.67 40.13 30.25
N ASP A 343 -16.64 41.02 30.07
CA ASP A 343 -17.61 41.36 31.13
C ASP A 343 -18.53 40.15 31.37
N GLY A 344 -19.02 39.52 30.29
CA GLY A 344 -19.80 38.28 30.38
C GLY A 344 -19.04 37.13 31.05
N LEU A 345 -17.76 36.95 30.72
CA LEU A 345 -16.89 35.96 31.36
C LEU A 345 -16.68 36.26 32.85
N SER A 346 -16.53 37.53 33.23
CA SER A 346 -16.37 37.93 34.63
C SER A 346 -17.62 37.59 35.46
N LEU A 347 -18.80 37.80 34.87
CA LEU A 347 -20.11 37.53 35.45
C LEU A 347 -20.53 36.06 35.40
N ALA A 348 -19.88 35.21 34.61
CA ALA A 348 -20.19 33.79 34.61
C ALA A 348 -19.73 33.14 35.92
N SER A 349 -20.55 32.27 36.51
CA SER A 349 -20.07 31.37 37.55
C SER A 349 -19.03 30.38 37.00
N SER A 350 -18.21 29.79 37.86
CA SER A 350 -17.34 28.67 37.45
C SER A 350 -18.20 27.53 36.90
N SER A 351 -17.83 26.99 35.74
CA SER A 351 -18.63 26.05 34.93
C SER A 351 -19.93 26.61 34.34
N GLY A 352 -20.19 27.91 34.45
CA GLY A 352 -21.35 28.57 33.82
C GLY A 352 -21.24 28.64 32.29
N THR A 353 -22.32 29.04 31.63
CA THR A 353 -22.35 29.24 30.18
C THR A 353 -22.38 30.72 29.84
N VAL A 354 -21.54 31.15 28.90
CA VAL A 354 -21.58 32.47 28.27
C VAL A 354 -22.07 32.30 26.83
N ASN A 355 -23.25 32.82 26.54
CA ASN A 355 -23.88 32.86 25.22
C ASN A 355 -23.58 34.21 24.56
N VAL A 356 -22.83 34.22 23.47
CA VAL A 356 -22.43 35.43 22.74
C VAL A 356 -23.25 35.53 21.45
N ALA A 357 -23.99 36.61 21.29
CA ALA A 357 -24.78 36.86 20.09
C ALA A 357 -23.90 37.25 18.89
N ALA A 358 -24.42 37.08 17.68
CA ALA A 358 -23.74 37.41 16.42
C ALA A 358 -23.19 38.84 16.40
N GLY A 359 -21.91 39.01 16.06
CA GLY A 359 -21.29 40.33 15.97
C GLY A 359 -19.77 40.30 15.93
N ASN A 360 -19.18 41.47 15.67
CA ASN A 360 -17.73 41.68 15.72
C ASN A 360 -17.36 42.33 17.05
N TYR A 361 -16.68 41.57 17.92
CA TYR A 361 -16.24 42.00 19.24
C TYR A 361 -14.76 42.37 19.17
N ASN A 362 -14.46 43.64 18.96
CA ASN A 362 -13.09 44.15 18.80
C ASN A 362 -12.30 44.18 20.12
N GLU A 363 -12.17 43.05 20.81
CA GLU A 363 -11.42 42.91 22.05
C GLU A 363 -10.60 41.61 22.08
N ASN A 364 -9.59 41.60 22.96
CA ASN A 364 -8.85 40.40 23.31
C ASN A 364 -9.54 39.78 24.52
N VAL A 365 -9.95 38.53 24.39
CA VAL A 365 -10.75 37.82 25.40
C VAL A 365 -9.86 36.93 26.24
N GLU A 366 -9.97 37.01 27.57
CA GLU A 366 -9.18 36.21 28.49
C GLU A 366 -10.08 35.25 29.29
N ILE A 367 -9.85 33.95 29.15
CA ILE A 367 -10.66 32.89 29.79
C ILE A 367 -9.87 32.28 30.93
N ASN A 368 -10.11 32.76 32.15
CA ASN A 368 -9.35 32.45 33.37
C ASN A 368 -9.94 31.38 34.28
N LYS A 369 -11.04 30.75 33.86
CA LYS A 369 -11.76 29.73 34.63
C LYS A 369 -12.48 28.79 33.69
N ASP A 370 -12.79 27.61 34.19
CA ASP A 370 -13.55 26.61 33.45
C ASP A 370 -14.99 27.11 33.25
N LEU A 371 -15.49 27.05 32.01
CA LEU A 371 -16.84 27.51 31.62
C LEU A 371 -17.22 26.98 30.22
N THR A 372 -18.47 27.18 29.81
CA THR A 372 -18.93 26.91 28.44
C THR A 372 -19.10 28.22 27.68
N LEU A 373 -18.49 28.35 26.49
CA LEU A 373 -18.60 29.57 25.66
C LEU A 373 -19.30 29.24 24.33
N LYS A 374 -20.53 29.73 24.15
CA LYS A 374 -21.37 29.47 22.97
C LYS A 374 -21.56 30.74 22.15
N GLY A 375 -21.17 30.75 20.89
CA GLY A 375 -21.53 31.79 19.93
C GLY A 375 -22.77 31.41 19.12
N THR A 376 -23.69 32.35 18.92
CA THR A 376 -24.84 32.20 18.01
C THR A 376 -24.66 33.13 16.81
N GLY A 377 -24.66 32.57 15.59
CA GLY A 377 -24.47 33.35 14.35
C GLY A 377 -23.03 33.84 14.12
N ASP A 378 -22.04 32.99 14.47
CA ASP A 378 -20.61 33.18 14.20
C ASP A 378 -19.99 34.51 14.68
N PRO A 379 -20.17 34.92 15.95
CA PRO A 379 -19.42 36.04 16.50
C PRO A 379 -17.89 35.88 16.35
N ASN A 380 -17.19 37.01 16.25
CA ASN A 380 -15.74 37.02 16.22
C ASN A 380 -15.13 37.96 17.27
N ALA A 381 -13.95 37.59 17.78
CA ALA A 381 -13.11 38.39 18.66
C ALA A 381 -11.74 38.70 18.01
N ASN A 382 -10.97 39.64 18.54
CA ASN A 382 -9.62 39.91 18.03
C ASN A 382 -8.65 38.76 18.39
N SER A 383 -8.73 38.27 19.62
CA SER A 383 -7.95 37.12 20.09
C SER A 383 -8.59 36.46 21.32
N PHE A 384 -8.21 35.21 21.59
CA PHE A 384 -8.49 34.54 22.86
C PHE A 384 -7.17 34.19 23.57
N THR A 385 -7.13 34.31 24.89
CA THR A 385 -6.09 33.74 25.76
C THR A 385 -6.75 32.77 26.74
N LEU A 386 -6.40 31.49 26.65
CA LEU A 386 -7.02 30.39 27.38
C LEU A 386 -6.15 30.00 28.57
N ASN A 387 -6.67 30.20 29.77
CA ASN A 387 -6.09 29.78 31.05
C ASN A 387 -6.99 28.74 31.78
N GLY A 388 -8.25 28.60 31.40
CA GLY A 388 -9.18 27.56 31.88
C GLY A 388 -9.62 26.61 30.77
N ILE A 389 -10.27 25.51 31.15
CA ILE A 389 -10.80 24.47 30.26
C ILE A 389 -12.22 24.83 29.82
N LEU A 390 -12.51 24.75 28.53
CA LEU A 390 -13.85 24.96 28.02
C LEU A 390 -14.70 23.68 28.11
N GLY A 391 -15.99 23.85 28.43
CA GLY A 391 -16.99 22.78 28.36
C GLY A 391 -17.16 22.26 26.94
N THR A 392 -17.55 20.98 26.79
CA THR A 392 -17.66 20.28 25.50
C THR A 392 -18.61 20.94 24.50
N ASP A 393 -19.58 21.71 24.99
CA ASP A 393 -20.53 22.44 24.14
C ASP A 393 -20.02 23.81 23.69
N SER A 394 -18.78 24.17 24.00
CA SER A 394 -18.21 25.46 23.60
C SER A 394 -17.91 25.47 22.10
N GLY A 395 -18.19 26.59 21.43
CA GLY A 395 -18.04 26.72 19.98
C GLY A 395 -18.90 27.85 19.40
N GLY A 396 -18.95 27.95 18.07
CA GLY A 396 -19.76 28.96 17.37
C GLY A 396 -19.25 30.40 17.47
N ILE A 397 -18.07 30.60 18.07
CA ILE A 397 -17.37 31.89 18.15
C ILE A 397 -15.92 31.68 17.73
N THR A 398 -15.34 32.65 17.01
CA THR A 398 -13.97 32.50 16.49
C THR A 398 -13.07 33.72 16.73
N ALA A 399 -11.75 33.51 16.69
CA ALA A 399 -10.78 34.61 16.58
C ALA A 399 -9.58 34.20 15.70
N PRO A 400 -8.90 35.16 15.06
CA PRO A 400 -7.73 34.88 14.23
C PRO A 400 -6.49 34.50 15.03
N ILE A 401 -6.42 34.81 16.33
CA ILE A 401 -5.28 34.48 17.20
C ILE A 401 -5.79 33.87 18.50
N ILE A 402 -5.31 32.67 18.83
CA ILE A 402 -5.60 31.99 20.08
C ILE A 402 -4.30 31.68 20.80
N ASN A 403 -4.19 32.03 22.07
CA ASN A 403 -3.07 31.68 22.93
C ASN A 403 -3.54 30.65 23.96
N VAL A 404 -2.94 29.47 23.99
CA VAL A 404 -3.26 28.36 24.89
C VAL A 404 -2.15 28.24 25.93
N ASN A 405 -2.49 28.47 27.20
CA ASN A 405 -1.57 28.29 28.33
C ASN A 405 -1.66 26.85 28.88
N PRO A 406 -0.69 26.40 29.70
CA PRO A 406 -0.57 24.99 30.08
C PRO A 406 -1.72 24.41 30.92
N THR A 407 -2.59 25.27 31.46
CA THR A 407 -3.79 24.88 32.22
C THR A 407 -5.03 24.72 31.34
N ALA A 408 -4.98 25.16 30.09
CA ALA A 408 -6.06 25.03 29.11
C ALA A 408 -5.80 23.86 28.14
N ARG A 409 -6.79 23.57 27.30
CA ARG A 409 -6.71 22.54 26.26
C ARG A 409 -6.37 23.13 24.89
N ILE A 410 -5.51 22.46 24.13
CA ILE A 410 -5.21 22.78 22.74
C ILE A 410 -6.47 22.62 21.88
N GLN A 411 -7.30 21.61 22.15
CA GLN A 411 -8.54 21.40 21.39
C GLN A 411 -9.48 22.61 21.48
N ASP A 412 -9.54 23.28 22.62
CA ASP A 412 -10.35 24.49 22.81
C ASP A 412 -9.81 25.63 21.94
N GLY A 413 -8.48 25.73 21.84
CA GLY A 413 -7.82 26.64 20.92
C GLY A 413 -8.16 26.38 19.46
N VAL A 414 -8.17 25.11 19.03
CA VAL A 414 -8.58 24.72 17.68
C VAL A 414 -10.07 25.02 17.42
N THR A 415 -10.94 24.78 18.40
CA THR A 415 -12.37 25.06 18.30
C THR A 415 -12.64 26.55 18.09
N LEU A 416 -11.97 27.41 18.87
CA LEU A 416 -12.11 28.87 18.82
C LEU A 416 -11.30 29.56 17.71
N ALA A 417 -10.34 28.89 17.08
CA ALA A 417 -9.63 29.50 15.96
C ALA A 417 -10.54 29.66 14.73
N SER A 418 -10.48 30.82 14.08
CA SER A 418 -11.04 31.01 12.74
C SER A 418 -10.27 30.13 11.74
N SER A 419 -10.89 29.76 10.61
CA SER A 419 -10.15 29.13 9.50
C SER A 419 -9.04 30.07 9.02
N GLY A 420 -7.81 29.57 8.89
CA GLY A 420 -6.59 30.36 8.64
C GLY A 420 -6.05 31.11 9.87
N GLY A 421 -6.66 30.95 11.04
CA GLY A 421 -6.20 31.55 12.29
C GLY A 421 -4.93 30.89 12.84
N THR A 422 -4.31 31.51 13.83
CA THR A 422 -3.13 30.98 14.54
C THR A 422 -3.48 30.53 15.94
N VAL A 423 -3.09 29.31 16.31
CA VAL A 423 -3.12 28.79 17.68
C VAL A 423 -1.68 28.71 18.20
N ASN A 424 -1.35 29.60 19.14
CA ASN A 424 -0.08 29.61 19.87
C ASN A 424 -0.23 28.79 21.15
N VAL A 425 0.58 27.75 21.31
CA VAL A 425 0.57 26.85 22.47
C VAL A 425 1.81 27.12 23.31
N ALA A 426 1.63 27.45 24.57
CA ALA A 426 2.72 27.65 25.52
C ALA A 426 3.40 26.32 25.89
N ALA A 427 4.62 26.39 26.41
CA ALA A 427 5.40 25.21 26.81
C ALA A 427 4.65 24.37 27.86
N GLY A 428 4.51 23.06 27.63
CA GLY A 428 3.79 22.16 28.54
C GLY A 428 3.60 20.75 27.99
N ILE A 429 3.05 19.87 28.82
CA ILE A 429 2.58 18.53 28.45
C ILE A 429 1.06 18.56 28.52
N TYR A 430 0.40 18.40 27.38
CA TYR A 430 -1.04 18.43 27.22
C TYR A 430 -1.53 16.99 27.03
N LEU A 431 -2.15 16.42 28.05
CA LEU A 431 -2.60 15.02 28.05
C LEU A 431 -3.96 14.88 27.35
N GLU A 432 -4.00 15.23 26.08
CA GLU A 432 -5.22 15.19 25.25
C GLU A 432 -4.93 14.75 23.82
N ASP A 433 -5.97 14.27 23.15
CA ASP A 433 -5.98 14.05 21.70
C ASP A 433 -6.58 15.28 21.01
N VAL A 434 -5.87 15.81 20.01
CA VAL A 434 -6.27 17.04 19.33
C VAL A 434 -6.71 16.73 17.91
N ASN A 435 -7.97 17.05 17.58
CA ASN A 435 -8.54 16.95 16.25
C ASN A 435 -8.46 18.29 15.51
N ILE A 436 -7.64 18.36 14.47
CA ILE A 436 -7.46 19.53 13.62
C ILE A 436 -8.28 19.36 12.35
N ASN A 437 -9.48 19.93 12.33
CA ASN A 437 -10.49 19.77 11.27
C ASN A 437 -10.74 21.03 10.44
N LYS A 438 -9.89 22.06 10.59
CA LYS A 438 -9.94 23.31 9.82
C LYS A 438 -8.52 23.76 9.50
N VAL A 439 -8.36 24.53 8.44
CA VAL A 439 -7.08 25.13 8.08
C VAL A 439 -6.67 26.10 9.18
N LEU A 440 -5.46 25.99 9.72
CA LEU A 440 -4.91 26.90 10.74
C LEU A 440 -3.39 26.85 10.77
N THR A 441 -2.78 27.82 11.44
CA THR A 441 -1.37 27.80 11.84
C THR A 441 -1.25 27.32 13.30
N LEU A 442 -0.54 26.22 13.57
CA LEU A 442 -0.32 25.71 14.94
C LEU A 442 1.13 25.92 15.37
N LYS A 443 1.37 26.77 16.38
CA LYS A 443 2.71 27.16 16.85
C LYS A 443 2.93 26.81 18.31
N GLY A 444 3.91 25.98 18.61
CA GLY A 444 4.35 25.72 19.98
C GLY A 444 5.56 26.57 20.37
N THR A 445 5.51 27.22 21.52
CA THR A 445 6.68 27.90 22.13
C THR A 445 7.25 27.02 23.23
N GLY A 446 8.55 26.68 23.17
CA GLY A 446 9.20 25.83 24.17
C GLY A 446 8.90 24.33 24.03
N ASN A 447 8.55 23.87 22.82
CA ASN A 447 8.31 22.46 22.47
C ASN A 447 7.20 21.76 23.27
N PRO A 448 5.98 22.32 23.36
CA PRO A 448 4.86 21.59 23.96
C PRO A 448 4.61 20.22 23.32
N THR A 449 4.02 19.32 24.10
CA THR A 449 3.68 17.96 23.66
C THR A 449 2.20 17.67 23.89
N ALA A 450 1.54 17.01 22.94
CA ALA A 450 0.19 16.46 23.07
C ALA A 450 0.22 14.92 23.12
N THR A 451 -0.89 14.26 23.47
CA THR A 451 -0.98 12.78 23.43
C THR A 451 -1.03 12.29 21.99
N SER A 452 -1.92 12.86 21.17
CA SER A 452 -1.97 12.60 19.74
C SER A 452 -2.54 13.78 18.95
N PHE A 453 -2.26 13.81 17.65
CA PHE A 453 -2.94 14.69 16.69
C PHE A 453 -3.69 13.86 15.66
N THR A 454 -4.92 14.28 15.33
CA THR A 454 -5.66 13.80 14.15
C THR A 454 -5.83 14.97 13.18
N LEU A 455 -5.23 14.87 12.00
CA LEU A 455 -5.27 15.88 10.95
C LEU A 455 -6.38 15.54 9.95
N ASN A 456 -7.36 16.43 9.84
CA ASN A 456 -8.46 16.39 8.87
C ASN A 456 -8.46 17.62 7.93
N ALA A 457 -7.53 18.56 8.13
CA ALA A 457 -7.28 19.70 7.26
C ALA A 457 -5.77 19.97 7.10
N ILE A 458 -5.41 20.81 6.13
CA ILE A 458 -4.03 21.26 5.87
C ILE A 458 -3.62 22.29 6.92
N LEU A 459 -2.41 22.19 7.45
CA LEU A 459 -1.81 23.25 8.25
C LEU A 459 -1.20 24.33 7.36
N GLU A 460 -1.33 25.58 7.78
CA GLU A 460 -0.70 26.69 7.07
C GLU A 460 0.81 26.73 7.32
N THR A 461 1.50 27.37 6.37
CA THR A 461 2.93 27.65 6.44
C THR A 461 3.27 28.37 7.75
N GLY A 462 4.23 27.83 8.48
CA GLY A 462 4.65 28.38 9.78
C GLY A 462 4.13 27.60 10.99
N SER A 463 3.34 26.54 10.78
CA SER A 463 3.02 25.58 11.84
C SER A 463 4.28 24.81 12.26
N CYS A 464 4.66 24.87 13.54
CA CYS A 464 5.89 24.26 14.06
C CYS A 464 5.95 24.28 15.60
N GLY A 465 6.99 23.68 16.18
CA GLY A 465 7.34 23.86 17.59
C GLY A 465 6.46 23.11 18.60
N ILE A 466 5.55 22.25 18.15
CA ILE A 466 4.71 21.38 18.98
C ILE A 466 4.77 19.96 18.43
N THR A 467 4.75 18.94 19.31
CA THR A 467 4.83 17.54 18.87
C THR A 467 3.88 16.58 19.58
N ALA A 468 3.63 15.40 19.01
CA ALA A 468 2.98 14.28 19.68
C ALA A 468 3.61 12.94 19.26
N PRO A 469 3.58 11.90 20.11
CA PRO A 469 4.11 10.57 19.79
C PRO A 469 3.27 9.82 18.76
N LEU A 470 1.98 10.15 18.60
CA LEU A 470 1.09 9.56 17.61
C LEU A 470 0.41 10.65 16.78
N ILE A 471 0.51 10.55 15.47
CA ILE A 471 -0.19 11.41 14.52
C ILE A 471 -1.04 10.55 13.59
N THR A 472 -2.29 10.93 13.36
CA THR A 472 -3.15 10.33 12.34
C THR A 472 -3.46 11.36 11.27
N VAL A 473 -3.22 11.03 10.00
CA VAL A 473 -3.42 11.93 8.86
C VAL A 473 -4.55 11.37 8.00
N ASN A 474 -5.64 12.11 7.87
CA ASN A 474 -6.78 11.75 7.03
C ASN A 474 -6.70 12.44 5.66
N SER A 475 -7.50 11.97 4.71
CA SER A 475 -7.66 12.62 3.40
C SER A 475 -8.09 14.08 3.59
N GLY A 476 -7.47 14.99 2.84
CA GLY A 476 -7.66 16.44 3.00
C GLY A 476 -6.57 17.14 3.84
N SER A 477 -5.66 16.39 4.46
CA SER A 477 -4.45 16.90 5.12
C SER A 477 -3.17 16.59 4.32
N LYS A 478 -2.02 17.07 4.80
CA LYS A 478 -0.70 16.72 4.28
C LYS A 478 0.02 15.74 5.21
N ILE A 479 0.68 14.74 4.63
CA ILE A 479 1.54 13.83 5.40
C ILE A 479 2.72 14.58 6.00
N GLN A 480 3.27 15.57 5.29
CA GLN A 480 4.39 16.38 5.76
C GLN A 480 4.05 17.18 7.04
N ASP A 481 2.80 17.61 7.19
CA ASP A 481 2.32 18.25 8.42
C ASP A 481 2.37 17.25 9.59
N GLY A 482 1.96 16.00 9.34
CA GLY A 482 2.05 14.93 10.33
C GLY A 482 3.49 14.60 10.73
N ILE A 483 4.43 14.57 9.78
CA ILE A 483 5.87 14.41 10.06
C ILE A 483 6.44 15.58 10.87
N THR A 484 5.96 16.79 10.60
CA THR A 484 6.37 18.01 11.31
C THR A 484 5.95 17.94 12.77
N LEU A 485 4.71 17.52 13.02
CA LEU A 485 4.12 17.37 14.36
C LEU A 485 4.52 16.09 15.09
N ALA A 486 5.09 15.09 14.44
CA ALA A 486 5.54 13.89 15.12
C ALA A 486 6.77 14.15 16.01
N SER A 487 6.74 13.62 17.23
CA SER A 487 7.90 13.64 18.14
C SER A 487 9.02 12.72 17.63
N THR A 488 10.20 12.82 18.24
CA THR A 488 11.27 11.83 18.05
C THR A 488 10.75 10.43 18.40
N ASN A 489 11.02 9.45 17.53
CA ASN A 489 10.51 8.08 17.54
C ASN A 489 8.96 7.97 17.47
N GLY A 490 8.28 9.04 17.08
CA GLY A 490 6.83 9.05 16.92
C GLY A 490 6.35 8.19 15.75
N LYS A 491 5.04 7.93 15.74
CA LYS A 491 4.35 7.19 14.69
C LYS A 491 3.40 8.12 13.93
N VAL A 492 3.46 8.07 12.61
CA VAL A 492 2.51 8.75 11.71
C VAL A 492 1.68 7.69 11.00
N ASN A 493 0.40 7.60 11.37
CA ASN A 493 -0.60 6.80 10.69
C ASN A 493 -1.21 7.62 9.55
N VAL A 494 -1.29 7.07 8.35
CA VAL A 494 -1.91 7.71 7.19
C VAL A 494 -3.11 6.86 6.76
N ASN A 495 -4.31 7.42 6.83
CA ASN A 495 -5.53 6.71 6.44
C ASN A 495 -5.73 6.76 4.92
N ALA A 496 -6.76 6.06 4.42
CA ALA A 496 -7.06 6.00 2.99
C ALA A 496 -7.17 7.41 2.37
N GLY A 497 -6.53 7.62 1.22
CA GLY A 497 -6.60 8.87 0.47
C GLY A 497 -5.48 9.00 -0.56
N THR A 498 -5.63 10.01 -1.43
CA THR A 498 -4.56 10.46 -2.34
C THR A 498 -3.96 11.74 -1.78
N TYR A 499 -2.67 11.72 -1.54
CA TYR A 499 -1.92 12.80 -0.91
C TYR A 499 -0.97 13.43 -1.93
N GLY A 500 -1.00 14.76 -2.05
CA GLY A 500 -0.12 15.51 -2.97
C GLY A 500 1.33 15.66 -2.48
N ASP A 501 1.69 15.02 -1.36
CA ASP A 501 2.99 15.14 -0.71
C ASP A 501 4.13 14.52 -1.55
N ASN A 502 5.29 15.16 -1.52
CA ASN A 502 6.56 14.59 -1.99
C ASN A 502 7.41 14.31 -0.75
N LEU A 503 7.55 13.03 -0.41
CA LEU A 503 8.17 12.62 0.84
C LEU A 503 9.62 12.24 0.60
N ASP A 504 10.52 12.84 1.38
CA ASP A 504 11.90 12.41 1.50
C ASP A 504 12.14 11.70 2.85
N GLN A 505 13.33 11.15 3.05
CA GLN A 505 13.69 10.48 4.30
C GLN A 505 14.15 11.44 5.41
N SER A 506 13.87 12.74 5.35
CA SER A 506 14.25 13.68 6.41
C SER A 506 13.70 13.28 7.79
N PHE A 507 12.55 12.59 7.82
CA PHE A 507 11.92 12.07 9.04
C PHE A 507 12.70 10.96 9.75
N TYR A 508 13.71 10.37 9.10
CA TYR A 508 14.58 9.36 9.74
C TYR A 508 15.51 9.94 10.78
N SER A 509 15.92 11.20 10.63
CA SER A 509 16.69 11.91 11.67
C SER A 509 15.93 11.99 13.00
N LYS A 510 14.59 11.97 12.94
CA LYS A 510 13.70 11.91 14.10
C LYS A 510 13.35 10.48 14.53
N GLY A 511 13.74 9.44 13.78
CA GLY A 511 13.36 8.05 14.08
C GLY A 511 11.89 7.70 13.82
N ILE A 512 11.14 8.56 13.12
CA ILE A 512 9.69 8.41 12.87
C ILE A 512 9.39 7.14 12.07
N THR A 513 8.26 6.49 12.38
CA THR A 513 7.69 5.38 11.59
C THR A 513 6.42 5.85 10.88
N LEU A 514 6.33 5.60 9.57
CA LEU A 514 5.19 5.93 8.72
C LEU A 514 4.40 4.66 8.40
N THR A 515 3.11 4.63 8.72
CA THR A 515 2.23 3.47 8.50
C THR A 515 0.97 3.90 7.77
N GLY A 516 0.76 3.41 6.55
CA GLY A 516 -0.47 3.59 5.80
C GLY A 516 -1.52 2.53 6.14
N PHE A 517 -2.78 2.94 6.16
CA PHE A 517 -3.95 2.10 6.40
C PHE A 517 -4.89 2.20 5.21
N ASN A 518 -5.28 1.04 4.66
CA ASN A 518 -6.14 0.93 3.47
C ASN A 518 -5.52 1.58 2.21
N ASN A 519 -4.22 1.35 2.00
CA ASN A 519 -3.45 1.71 0.80
C ASN A 519 -3.51 3.20 0.40
N PRO A 520 -3.16 4.17 1.28
CA PRO A 520 -2.95 5.54 0.87
C PRO A 520 -1.87 5.67 -0.22
N VAL A 521 -2.07 6.63 -1.11
CA VAL A 521 -1.15 6.92 -2.22
C VAL A 521 -0.63 8.34 -2.09
N THR A 522 0.69 8.52 -2.06
CA THR A 522 1.35 9.84 -2.09
C THR A 522 1.86 10.19 -3.50
N ASN A 523 2.28 11.43 -3.74
CA ASN A 523 2.78 11.82 -5.07
C ASN A 523 4.15 11.20 -5.34
N SER A 524 5.11 11.35 -4.41
CA SER A 524 6.41 10.70 -4.56
C SER A 524 7.10 10.32 -3.25
N PHE A 525 7.98 9.32 -3.33
CA PHE A 525 8.99 9.00 -2.32
C PHE A 525 10.40 9.20 -2.88
N THR A 526 11.33 9.71 -2.06
CA THR A 526 12.78 9.68 -2.34
C THR A 526 13.50 8.90 -1.24
N LEU A 527 14.14 7.79 -1.62
CA LEU A 527 14.86 6.88 -0.72
C LEU A 527 16.37 7.08 -0.88
N ASN A 528 17.05 7.44 0.20
CA ASN A 528 18.50 7.66 0.29
C ASN A 528 19.22 6.62 1.19
N GLN A 529 18.46 5.72 1.81
CA GLN A 529 18.93 4.61 2.64
C GLN A 529 17.83 3.54 2.75
N ASP A 530 18.20 2.36 3.26
CA ASP A 530 17.28 1.26 3.58
C ASP A 530 16.12 1.72 4.50
N VAL A 531 14.89 1.35 4.11
CA VAL A 531 13.64 1.75 4.79
C VAL A 531 12.95 0.65 5.58
N ALA A 532 13.59 -0.53 5.72
CA ALA A 532 12.98 -1.68 6.35
C ALA A 532 12.43 -1.34 7.75
N GLY A 533 11.13 -1.57 7.94
CA GLY A 533 10.44 -1.33 9.21
C GLY A 533 10.13 0.14 9.53
N LYS A 534 10.48 1.10 8.66
CA LYS A 534 10.20 2.54 8.88
C LYS A 534 9.05 3.08 8.04
N ILE A 535 8.77 2.48 6.89
CA ILE A 535 7.64 2.81 6.02
C ILE A 535 6.89 1.52 5.70
N SER A 536 5.57 1.52 5.84
CA SER A 536 4.73 0.35 5.51
C SER A 536 3.31 0.77 5.16
N GLY A 537 2.62 0.02 4.31
CA GLY A 537 1.18 0.21 4.01
C GLY A 537 0.82 1.49 3.24
N ILE A 538 1.81 2.24 2.75
CA ILE A 538 1.64 3.44 1.93
C ILE A 538 2.41 3.28 0.62
N THR A 539 1.83 3.74 -0.49
CA THR A 539 2.46 3.68 -1.82
C THR A 539 2.61 5.08 -2.43
N ALA A 540 3.36 5.21 -3.52
CA ALA A 540 3.55 6.46 -4.25
C ALA A 540 3.46 6.29 -5.77
N ASN A 541 3.05 7.33 -6.48
CA ASN A 541 3.02 7.35 -7.95
C ASN A 541 4.43 7.40 -8.58
N THR A 542 5.41 7.90 -7.85
CA THR A 542 6.83 7.90 -8.26
C THR A 542 7.72 7.61 -7.07
N VAL A 543 8.64 6.65 -7.21
CA VAL A 543 9.64 6.37 -6.17
C VAL A 543 11.03 6.58 -6.73
N THR A 544 11.82 7.46 -6.13
CA THR A 544 13.22 7.65 -6.48
C THR A 544 14.10 6.90 -5.49
N VAL A 545 14.96 6.03 -5.99
CA VAL A 545 15.90 5.21 -5.20
C VAL A 545 17.31 5.72 -5.48
N ASN A 546 17.95 6.32 -4.48
CA ASN A 546 19.34 6.78 -4.53
C ASN A 546 20.28 5.71 -3.94
N PRO A 547 21.61 5.84 -4.15
CA PRO A 547 22.60 4.96 -3.54
C PRO A 547 22.35 4.80 -2.02
N TYR A 548 22.67 3.63 -1.49
CA TYR A 548 22.41 3.16 -0.11
C TYR A 548 20.96 2.76 0.20
N ALA A 549 19.97 3.10 -0.66
CA ALA A 549 18.64 2.51 -0.61
C ALA A 549 18.57 1.18 -1.39
N LYS A 550 17.45 0.47 -1.27
CA LYS A 550 17.17 -0.78 -1.99
C LYS A 550 16.12 -0.57 -3.06
N ILE A 551 16.37 -1.12 -4.25
CA ILE A 551 15.42 -1.05 -5.38
C ILE A 551 14.13 -1.80 -5.04
N LEU A 552 14.23 -2.98 -4.40
CA LEU A 552 13.05 -3.78 -4.02
C LEU A 552 12.12 -3.03 -3.07
N GLN A 553 12.67 -2.22 -2.17
CA GLN A 553 11.85 -1.35 -1.31
C GLN A 553 11.20 -0.21 -2.09
N GLY A 554 11.88 0.31 -3.11
CA GLY A 554 11.29 1.27 -4.03
C GLY A 554 10.11 0.68 -4.80
N ILE A 555 10.20 -0.59 -5.20
CA ILE A 555 9.13 -1.35 -5.84
C ILE A 555 7.97 -1.59 -4.87
N ASP A 556 8.24 -2.01 -3.62
CA ASP A 556 7.20 -2.26 -2.61
C ASP A 556 6.41 -0.99 -2.23
N LEU A 557 7.06 0.17 -2.34
CA LEU A 557 6.44 1.49 -2.10
C LEU A 557 5.81 2.10 -3.36
N ALA A 558 5.93 1.46 -4.52
CA ALA A 558 5.35 1.97 -5.77
C ALA A 558 3.88 1.56 -5.90
N ASN A 559 3.03 2.51 -6.29
CA ASN A 559 1.62 2.24 -6.58
C ASN A 559 1.46 1.44 -7.89
N GLU A 560 0.28 0.88 -8.14
CA GLU A 560 -0.01 0.25 -9.43
C GLU A 560 0.18 1.27 -10.58
N GLY A 561 0.94 0.88 -11.61
CA GLY A 561 1.30 1.73 -12.75
C GLY A 561 2.36 2.79 -12.45
N ALA A 562 2.96 2.80 -11.26
CA ALA A 562 3.94 3.81 -10.86
C ALA A 562 5.30 3.66 -11.56
N MET A 563 6.09 4.72 -11.46
CA MET A 563 7.47 4.79 -11.96
C MET A 563 8.45 4.69 -10.79
N VAL A 564 9.44 3.80 -10.89
CA VAL A 564 10.57 3.73 -9.96
C VAL A 564 11.83 4.20 -10.66
N ASN A 565 12.34 5.36 -10.25
CA ASN A 565 13.56 5.96 -10.75
C ASN A 565 14.75 5.48 -9.91
N VAL A 566 15.66 4.70 -10.50
CA VAL A 566 16.85 4.20 -9.81
C VAL A 566 18.05 5.05 -10.20
N ASN A 567 18.61 5.79 -9.26
CA ASN A 567 19.74 6.68 -9.50
C ASN A 567 21.07 5.96 -9.28
N GLY A 568 21.90 5.91 -10.32
CA GLY A 568 23.25 5.36 -10.27
C GLY A 568 24.24 6.34 -9.67
N ALA A 569 25.34 5.78 -9.16
CA ALA A 569 26.55 6.52 -8.84
C ALA A 569 27.75 5.73 -9.34
N ALA A 570 28.80 6.42 -9.80
CA ALA A 570 30.00 5.78 -10.30
C ALA A 570 30.59 4.83 -9.23
N GLY A 571 30.78 3.56 -9.60
CA GLY A 571 31.30 2.52 -8.71
C GLY A 571 30.31 1.96 -7.69
N TYR A 572 29.04 2.38 -7.70
CA TYR A 572 28.01 1.83 -6.81
C TYR A 572 27.21 0.73 -7.51
N THR A 573 27.05 -0.41 -6.83
CA THR A 573 26.18 -1.52 -7.25
C THR A 573 25.12 -1.74 -6.19
N TYR A 574 23.85 -1.72 -6.59
CA TYR A 574 22.73 -2.12 -5.75
C TYR A 574 22.82 -3.62 -5.45
N SER A 575 22.66 -4.02 -4.19
CA SER A 575 22.70 -5.43 -3.78
C SER A 575 21.40 -6.18 -4.11
N ASP A 576 20.42 -5.51 -4.71
CA ASP A 576 19.13 -6.08 -5.08
C ASP A 576 19.22 -7.12 -6.21
N ASP A 577 18.51 -8.23 -6.02
CA ASP A 577 18.22 -9.21 -7.06
C ASP A 577 16.80 -8.98 -7.57
N LEU A 578 16.68 -8.42 -8.77
CA LEU A 578 15.39 -8.02 -9.33
C LEU A 578 14.73 -9.21 -10.02
N THR A 579 13.43 -9.39 -9.79
CA THR A 579 12.58 -10.31 -10.55
C THR A 579 11.46 -9.53 -11.21
N GLN A 580 10.92 -9.99 -12.32
CA GLN A 580 9.83 -9.31 -13.03
C GLN A 580 8.46 -9.43 -12.34
N SER A 581 8.38 -9.76 -11.05
CA SER A 581 7.13 -9.84 -10.29
C SER A 581 6.38 -8.50 -10.26
N PHE A 582 7.10 -7.37 -10.27
CA PHE A 582 6.54 -6.02 -10.32
C PHE A 582 5.78 -5.70 -11.62
N TYR A 583 5.90 -6.54 -12.66
CA TYR A 583 5.17 -6.34 -13.91
C TYR A 583 3.67 -6.50 -13.74
N ALA A 584 3.24 -7.35 -12.79
CA ALA A 584 1.84 -7.57 -12.46
C ALA A 584 1.17 -6.29 -11.94
N SER A 585 1.94 -5.42 -11.29
CA SER A 585 1.51 -4.11 -10.81
C SER A 585 1.71 -2.99 -11.83
N GLY A 586 2.11 -3.29 -13.07
CA GLY A 586 2.34 -2.28 -14.12
C GLY A 586 3.49 -1.30 -13.85
N ILE A 587 4.38 -1.61 -12.89
CA ILE A 587 5.48 -0.72 -12.48
C ILE A 587 6.54 -0.66 -13.59
N THR A 588 7.10 0.53 -13.82
CA THR A 588 8.23 0.77 -14.72
C THR A 588 9.48 1.17 -13.94
N LEU A 589 10.61 0.50 -14.20
CA LEU A 589 11.93 0.81 -13.65
C LEU A 589 12.75 1.62 -14.65
N THR A 590 13.14 2.84 -14.25
CA THR A 590 13.96 3.74 -15.06
C THR A 590 15.27 4.04 -14.36
N GLY A 591 16.38 3.66 -14.96
CA GLY A 591 17.72 3.99 -14.48
C GLY A 591 18.12 5.40 -14.89
N ILE A 592 18.60 6.17 -13.92
CA ILE A 592 19.16 7.51 -14.08
C ILE A 592 20.64 7.41 -13.73
N ASN A 593 21.55 7.96 -14.56
CA ASN A 593 23.00 7.87 -14.32
C ASN A 593 23.57 6.43 -14.30
N ASN A 594 23.03 5.54 -15.13
CA ASN A 594 23.53 4.17 -15.37
C ASN A 594 23.70 3.32 -14.07
N PRO A 595 22.65 3.12 -13.26
CA PRO A 595 22.74 2.25 -12.09
C PRO A 595 23.07 0.80 -12.49
N VAL A 596 23.80 0.13 -11.60
CA VAL A 596 24.13 -1.29 -11.70
C VAL A 596 23.49 -2.01 -10.51
N THR A 597 22.81 -3.13 -10.74
CA THR A 597 22.29 -4.01 -9.68
C THR A 597 23.01 -5.36 -9.69
N ASN A 598 22.84 -6.17 -8.64
CA ASN A 598 23.47 -7.47 -8.54
C ASN A 598 22.97 -8.43 -9.63
N SER A 599 21.65 -8.64 -9.69
CA SER A 599 21.05 -9.44 -10.75
C SER A 599 19.67 -8.97 -11.21
N ILE A 600 19.31 -9.34 -12.43
CA ILE A 600 17.95 -9.24 -12.98
C ILE A 600 17.53 -10.61 -13.51
N SER A 601 16.37 -11.11 -13.09
CA SER A 601 15.77 -12.35 -13.60
C SER A 601 14.58 -12.05 -14.50
N LEU A 602 14.67 -12.48 -15.75
CA LEU A 602 13.69 -12.28 -16.81
C LEU A 602 12.91 -13.57 -17.05
N ASN A 603 11.58 -13.53 -16.85
CA ASN A 603 10.66 -14.61 -17.20
C ASN A 603 9.62 -14.20 -18.25
N GLN A 604 9.70 -12.97 -18.76
CA GLN A 604 8.92 -12.40 -19.85
C GLN A 604 9.68 -11.26 -20.55
N ILE A 605 9.21 -10.84 -21.73
CA ILE A 605 9.79 -9.73 -22.52
C ILE A 605 9.83 -8.45 -21.68
N VAL A 606 10.90 -7.66 -21.77
CA VAL A 606 11.06 -6.44 -20.95
C VAL A 606 10.01 -5.37 -21.29
N ASP A 607 9.63 -5.25 -22.56
CA ASP A 607 8.57 -4.34 -23.09
C ASP A 607 8.67 -2.89 -22.57
N GLY A 608 9.90 -2.37 -22.45
CA GLY A 608 10.17 -1.02 -21.95
C GLY A 608 9.97 -0.81 -20.45
N LYS A 609 9.51 -1.81 -19.69
CA LYS A 609 9.31 -1.72 -18.23
C LYS A 609 10.61 -1.70 -17.42
N ILE A 610 11.75 -2.05 -18.02
CA ILE A 610 13.09 -1.87 -17.45
C ILE A 610 13.93 -1.14 -18.49
N GLY A 611 14.40 0.05 -18.17
CA GLY A 611 15.25 0.85 -19.05
C GLY A 611 16.31 1.61 -18.27
N GLY A 612 17.50 1.81 -18.84
CA GLY A 612 18.57 2.59 -18.21
C GLY A 612 19.26 1.94 -16.99
N ILE A 613 18.82 0.75 -16.57
CA ILE A 613 19.42 -0.04 -15.48
C ILE A 613 20.22 -1.18 -16.09
N THR A 614 21.37 -1.49 -15.51
CA THR A 614 22.15 -2.69 -15.87
C THR A 614 22.37 -3.61 -14.67
N ALA A 615 22.78 -4.86 -14.91
CA ALA A 615 23.07 -5.83 -13.86
C ALA A 615 24.35 -6.62 -14.11
N ASN A 616 25.06 -7.00 -13.04
CA ASN A 616 26.23 -7.88 -13.16
C ASN A 616 25.86 -9.25 -13.73
N THR A 617 24.69 -9.77 -13.34
CA THR A 617 24.13 -11.02 -13.86
C THR A 617 22.71 -10.81 -14.37
N VAL A 618 22.39 -11.32 -15.56
CA VAL A 618 21.01 -11.40 -16.04
C VAL A 618 20.62 -12.86 -16.26
N ASN A 619 19.54 -13.31 -15.63
CA ASN A 619 19.04 -14.68 -15.74
C ASN A 619 17.81 -14.71 -16.64
N VAL A 620 17.92 -15.27 -17.84
CA VAL A 620 16.82 -15.50 -18.77
C VAL A 620 16.18 -16.84 -18.43
N GLN A 621 15.07 -16.83 -17.68
CA GLN A 621 14.52 -18.00 -17.02
C GLN A 621 13.74 -18.96 -17.93
N ASN A 622 13.24 -18.50 -19.08
CA ASN A 622 12.52 -19.31 -20.08
C ASN A 622 12.32 -18.51 -21.37
N SER A 623 11.78 -19.16 -22.41
CA SER A 623 11.54 -18.59 -23.75
C SER A 623 10.46 -17.52 -23.83
N ASN A 624 9.70 -17.23 -22.75
CA ASN A 624 8.83 -16.06 -22.74
C ASN A 624 9.63 -14.74 -22.58
N ALA A 625 10.87 -14.81 -22.10
CA ALA A 625 11.82 -13.72 -22.10
C ALA A 625 12.74 -13.77 -23.34
N LYS A 626 13.26 -12.60 -23.75
CA LYS A 626 14.25 -12.53 -24.83
C LYS A 626 15.67 -12.58 -24.28
N ILE A 627 16.54 -13.36 -24.91
CA ILE A 627 17.97 -13.35 -24.62
C ILE A 627 18.56 -11.99 -24.97
N GLN A 628 18.11 -11.34 -26.05
CA GLN A 628 18.60 -10.02 -26.42
C GLN A 628 18.31 -8.96 -25.33
N ASP A 629 17.19 -9.07 -24.61
CA ASP A 629 16.91 -8.19 -23.46
C ASP A 629 17.97 -8.40 -22.36
N GLY A 630 18.38 -9.66 -22.14
CA GLY A 630 19.49 -9.98 -21.23
C GLY A 630 20.82 -9.37 -21.64
N VAL A 631 21.18 -9.47 -22.93
CA VAL A 631 22.39 -8.83 -23.49
C VAL A 631 22.35 -7.30 -23.34
N ASN A 632 21.17 -6.70 -23.53
CA ASN A 632 21.00 -5.26 -23.40
C ASN A 632 21.17 -4.81 -21.93
N LEU A 633 20.59 -5.56 -20.98
CA LEU A 633 20.58 -5.25 -19.55
C LEU A 633 21.85 -5.64 -18.80
N VAL A 634 22.65 -6.59 -19.28
CA VAL A 634 23.88 -6.98 -18.58
C VAL A 634 24.91 -5.84 -18.61
N SER A 635 25.60 -5.59 -17.50
CA SER A 635 26.74 -4.66 -17.46
C SER A 635 27.89 -5.22 -18.30
N SER A 636 28.76 -4.35 -18.82
CA SER A 636 29.95 -4.81 -19.56
C SER A 636 30.85 -5.64 -18.65
N GLY A 637 31.24 -6.84 -19.11
CA GLY A 637 31.94 -7.86 -18.32
C GLY A 637 31.04 -8.75 -17.46
N GLY A 638 29.72 -8.51 -17.45
CA GLY A 638 28.77 -9.33 -16.70
C GLY A 638 28.40 -10.65 -17.40
N THR A 639 27.49 -11.39 -16.79
CA THR A 639 27.04 -12.71 -17.28
C THR A 639 25.56 -12.70 -17.64
N VAL A 640 25.21 -13.30 -18.77
CA VAL A 640 23.83 -13.64 -19.15
C VAL A 640 23.68 -15.15 -19.04
N ASN A 641 22.97 -15.60 -18.01
CA ASN A 641 22.59 -17.00 -17.83
C ASN A 641 21.29 -17.27 -18.58
N ILE A 642 21.26 -18.31 -19.40
CA ILE A 642 20.09 -18.70 -20.18
C ILE A 642 19.64 -20.09 -19.72
N ALA A 643 18.37 -20.19 -19.33
CA ALA A 643 17.78 -21.46 -18.94
C ALA A 643 17.65 -22.44 -20.13
N ALA A 644 17.36 -23.70 -19.82
CA ALA A 644 17.01 -24.70 -20.82
C ALA A 644 15.65 -24.36 -21.43
N ASP A 645 15.64 -24.07 -22.73
CA ASP A 645 14.44 -23.84 -23.54
C ASP A 645 14.82 -23.67 -25.02
N THR A 646 13.82 -23.47 -25.89
CA THR A 646 13.99 -23.03 -27.28
C THR A 646 13.69 -21.53 -27.43
N TYR A 647 14.70 -20.76 -27.79
CA TYR A 647 14.62 -19.31 -28.00
C TYR A 647 14.66 -19.01 -29.50
N ASN A 648 13.58 -18.46 -30.05
CA ASN A 648 13.51 -18.08 -31.47
C ASN A 648 14.00 -16.64 -31.66
N GLU A 649 15.31 -16.46 -31.79
CA GLU A 649 15.96 -15.15 -31.85
C GLU A 649 17.18 -15.16 -32.79
N ASN A 650 17.57 -13.97 -33.25
CA ASN A 650 18.91 -13.73 -33.77
C ASN A 650 19.56 -12.70 -32.85
N LEU A 651 20.71 -13.04 -32.27
CA LEU A 651 21.37 -12.24 -31.25
C LEU A 651 22.48 -11.37 -31.84
N ILE A 652 22.60 -10.16 -31.31
CA ILE A 652 23.73 -9.26 -31.55
C ILE A 652 24.44 -9.03 -30.23
N ILE A 653 25.67 -9.55 -30.12
CA ILE A 653 26.55 -9.33 -28.98
C ILE A 653 27.50 -8.17 -29.32
N ASN A 654 27.16 -7.00 -28.81
CA ASN A 654 27.88 -5.74 -29.02
C ASN A 654 28.51 -5.19 -27.73
N LYS A 655 28.58 -6.03 -26.69
CA LYS A 655 29.15 -5.71 -25.37
C LYS A 655 29.96 -6.91 -24.87
N LEU A 656 31.06 -6.65 -24.17
CA LEU A 656 31.81 -7.69 -23.48
C LEU A 656 30.91 -8.35 -22.44
N LEU A 657 30.75 -9.67 -22.49
CA LEU A 657 29.95 -10.46 -21.56
C LEU A 657 30.35 -11.94 -21.60
N THR A 658 29.84 -12.70 -20.64
CA THR A 658 29.73 -14.16 -20.72
C THR A 658 28.27 -14.54 -21.05
N LEU A 659 28.03 -15.21 -22.17
CA LEU A 659 26.74 -15.78 -22.55
C LEU A 659 26.76 -17.28 -22.22
N LEU A 660 26.03 -17.69 -21.19
CA LEU A 660 26.08 -19.03 -20.64
C LEU A 660 24.71 -19.71 -20.75
N GLY A 661 24.60 -20.76 -21.55
CA GLY A 661 23.41 -21.60 -21.60
C GLY A 661 23.42 -22.72 -20.54
N ALA A 662 22.32 -23.47 -20.49
CA ALA A 662 22.15 -24.62 -19.60
C ALA A 662 22.85 -25.91 -20.11
N GLY A 663 23.28 -25.91 -21.38
CA GLY A 663 23.87 -27.06 -22.07
C GLY A 663 23.67 -26.98 -23.60
N SER A 664 24.48 -27.73 -24.35
CA SER A 664 24.51 -27.73 -25.83
C SER A 664 23.94 -29.01 -26.49
N GLY A 665 23.33 -29.90 -25.70
CA GLY A 665 22.68 -31.12 -26.17
C GLY A 665 21.33 -30.88 -26.87
N ASP A 666 20.78 -31.93 -27.50
CA ASP A 666 19.55 -31.83 -28.31
C ASP A 666 18.24 -31.77 -27.50
N ASP A 667 18.25 -32.22 -26.23
CA ASP A 667 17.06 -32.16 -25.38
C ASP A 667 16.93 -30.77 -24.74
N THR A 668 16.02 -29.97 -25.26
CA THR A 668 15.79 -28.59 -24.83
C THR A 668 15.20 -28.46 -23.44
N SER A 669 14.79 -29.56 -22.80
CA SER A 669 14.41 -29.57 -21.38
C SER A 669 15.61 -29.41 -20.44
N PHE A 670 16.82 -29.71 -20.93
CA PHE A 670 18.08 -29.64 -20.18
C PHE A 670 19.12 -28.74 -20.85
N ASN A 671 18.87 -28.28 -22.08
CA ASN A 671 19.84 -27.54 -22.90
C ASN A 671 19.22 -26.27 -23.47
N THR A 672 20.06 -25.29 -23.78
CA THR A 672 19.63 -24.03 -24.38
C THR A 672 19.76 -24.11 -25.90
N LEU A 673 18.64 -24.05 -26.62
CA LEU A 673 18.60 -23.94 -28.06
C LEU A 673 18.23 -22.52 -28.49
N ILE A 674 19.12 -21.86 -29.21
CA ILE A 674 18.84 -20.60 -29.91
C ILE A 674 18.61 -20.94 -31.38
N ASN A 675 17.36 -20.75 -31.82
CA ASN A 675 16.92 -21.02 -33.17
C ASN A 675 16.72 -19.70 -33.92
N ALA A 676 17.26 -19.59 -35.14
CA ALA A 676 17.17 -18.36 -35.93
C ALA A 676 15.70 -17.96 -36.19
N ALA A 677 15.32 -16.76 -35.74
CA ALA A 677 14.04 -16.15 -36.09
C ALA A 677 13.99 -15.74 -37.57
N ASP A 678 15.12 -15.24 -38.09
CA ASP A 678 15.37 -14.86 -39.47
C ASP A 678 16.51 -15.74 -40.01
N ARG A 679 16.15 -16.68 -40.90
CA ARG A 679 17.08 -17.67 -41.47
C ARG A 679 18.17 -17.05 -42.35
N SER A 680 18.02 -15.79 -42.75
CA SER A 680 19.00 -15.05 -43.56
C SER A 680 20.07 -14.35 -42.71
N LYS A 681 19.92 -14.35 -41.38
CA LYS A 681 20.85 -13.76 -40.43
C LYS A 681 21.50 -14.84 -39.58
N SER A 682 22.68 -14.54 -39.06
CA SER A 682 23.36 -15.45 -38.14
C SER A 682 22.55 -15.62 -36.86
N VAL A 683 22.62 -16.80 -36.24
CA VAL A 683 21.94 -17.03 -34.95
C VAL A 683 22.56 -16.14 -33.89
N ILE A 684 23.90 -16.10 -33.82
CA ILE A 684 24.66 -15.22 -32.94
C ILE A 684 25.65 -14.41 -33.79
N SER A 685 25.53 -13.09 -33.75
CA SER A 685 26.47 -12.15 -34.35
C SER A 685 27.28 -11.44 -33.27
N ILE A 686 28.59 -11.68 -33.24
CA ILE A 686 29.54 -11.06 -32.33
C ILE A 686 30.22 -9.90 -33.07
N VAL A 687 30.06 -8.70 -32.53
CA VAL A 687 30.60 -7.45 -33.11
C VAL A 687 31.51 -6.69 -32.14
N THR A 688 31.89 -7.32 -31.04
CA THR A 688 32.88 -6.83 -30.07
C THR A 688 33.66 -7.99 -29.48
N GLY A 689 34.69 -7.70 -28.71
CA GLY A 689 35.57 -8.70 -28.11
C GLY A 689 35.90 -8.42 -26.64
N GLY A 690 36.80 -9.23 -26.09
CA GLY A 690 37.44 -8.98 -24.81
C GLY A 690 38.56 -7.95 -24.89
N THR A 691 39.25 -7.75 -23.77
CA THR A 691 40.36 -6.78 -23.67
C THR A 691 41.69 -7.41 -23.28
N SER A 692 41.68 -8.67 -22.84
CA SER A 692 42.87 -9.44 -22.45
C SER A 692 42.56 -10.94 -22.37
N GLU A 693 43.58 -11.76 -22.15
CA GLU A 693 43.44 -13.22 -21.96
C GLU A 693 42.54 -13.57 -20.75
N ASP A 694 42.59 -12.77 -19.69
CA ASP A 694 41.76 -12.95 -18.49
C ASP A 694 40.36 -12.31 -18.60
N ASN A 695 40.13 -11.49 -19.63
CA ASN A 695 38.90 -10.71 -19.81
C ASN A 695 38.34 -10.90 -21.23
N ARG A 696 37.93 -12.14 -21.51
CA ARG A 696 37.42 -12.59 -22.82
C ARG A 696 35.92 -12.40 -22.93
N LEU A 697 35.42 -12.23 -24.15
CA LEU A 697 34.02 -12.48 -24.45
C LEU A 697 33.83 -13.99 -24.57
N ILE A 698 32.91 -14.55 -23.79
CA ILE A 698 32.69 -16.00 -23.71
C ILE A 698 31.27 -16.33 -24.17
N VAL A 699 31.13 -17.28 -25.08
CA VAL A 699 29.86 -17.93 -25.42
C VAL A 699 30.01 -19.41 -25.11
N LYS A 700 29.16 -19.94 -24.23
CA LYS A 700 29.35 -21.27 -23.67
C LYS A 700 28.04 -22.04 -23.40
N ASP A 701 28.11 -23.36 -23.50
CA ASP A 701 27.08 -24.32 -23.08
C ASP A 701 25.70 -24.07 -23.74
N LEU A 702 25.67 -23.88 -25.06
CA LEU A 702 24.41 -23.65 -25.80
C LEU A 702 24.46 -24.20 -27.23
N GLN A 703 23.29 -24.28 -27.86
CA GLN A 703 23.10 -24.65 -29.25
C GLN A 703 22.64 -23.46 -30.11
N ALA A 704 23.19 -23.31 -31.31
CA ALA A 704 22.80 -22.35 -32.33
C ALA A 704 22.34 -23.08 -33.61
N ALA A 705 21.11 -22.87 -34.06
CA ALA A 705 20.55 -23.57 -35.23
C ALA A 705 19.62 -22.72 -36.11
N GLY A 706 19.35 -23.22 -37.32
CA GLY A 706 18.26 -22.74 -38.18
C GLY A 706 18.62 -21.59 -39.12
N ALA A 707 19.84 -21.04 -39.07
CA ALA A 707 20.30 -20.01 -40.00
C ALA A 707 20.67 -20.61 -41.37
N THR A 708 19.70 -21.09 -42.14
CA THR A 708 19.96 -21.85 -43.38
C THR A 708 20.65 -21.05 -44.50
N SER A 709 20.72 -19.73 -44.39
CA SER A 709 21.40 -18.85 -45.35
C SER A 709 22.46 -17.96 -44.68
N SER A 710 22.84 -18.26 -43.43
CA SER A 710 23.88 -17.54 -42.68
C SER A 710 24.58 -18.45 -41.67
N SER A 711 25.56 -17.92 -40.95
CA SER A 711 26.37 -18.71 -40.03
C SER A 711 25.63 -18.95 -38.71
N GLY A 712 25.84 -20.10 -38.05
CA GLY A 712 25.33 -20.30 -36.69
C GLY A 712 25.92 -19.25 -35.75
N ILE A 713 27.23 -19.12 -35.78
CA ILE A 713 27.96 -18.05 -35.10
C ILE A 713 28.78 -17.26 -36.11
N SER A 714 28.68 -15.93 -36.08
CA SER A 714 29.47 -15.03 -36.90
C SER A 714 30.24 -14.05 -36.04
N ILE A 715 31.56 -13.97 -36.22
CA ILE A 715 32.41 -12.91 -35.67
C ILE A 715 32.72 -11.94 -36.81
N ASN A 716 32.10 -10.76 -36.74
CA ASN A 716 32.20 -9.76 -37.79
C ASN A 716 33.22 -8.69 -37.38
N GLY A 717 34.43 -8.77 -37.94
CA GLY A 717 35.57 -7.92 -37.61
C GLY A 717 35.45 -6.48 -38.09
N VAL A 718 34.34 -5.79 -37.83
CA VAL A 718 34.22 -4.35 -38.09
C VAL A 718 35.02 -3.62 -37.02
N GLY A 719 36.22 -3.15 -37.37
CA GLY A 719 37.24 -2.67 -36.43
C GLY A 719 38.10 -3.79 -35.84
N ASP A 720 38.75 -3.53 -34.71
CA ASP A 720 39.58 -4.52 -34.01
C ASP A 720 38.75 -5.29 -33.00
N ILE A 721 38.61 -6.60 -33.23
CA ILE A 721 37.91 -7.53 -32.33
C ILE A 721 38.89 -8.60 -31.86
N SER A 722 38.95 -8.86 -30.55
CA SER A 722 39.85 -9.86 -30.01
C SER A 722 39.34 -10.60 -28.78
N HIS A 723 40.08 -11.61 -28.33
CA HIS A 723 39.86 -12.32 -27.06
C HIS A 723 38.44 -12.91 -26.95
N ILE A 724 38.08 -13.80 -27.88
CA ILE A 724 36.78 -14.48 -27.92
C ILE A 724 36.96 -15.96 -27.62
N THR A 725 36.08 -16.54 -26.82
CA THR A 725 35.99 -17.98 -26.57
C THR A 725 34.61 -18.51 -26.90
N LEU A 726 34.55 -19.54 -27.74
CA LEU A 726 33.39 -20.39 -27.99
C LEU A 726 33.69 -21.75 -27.36
N ASP A 727 33.04 -22.10 -26.26
CA ASP A 727 33.32 -23.32 -25.49
C ASP A 727 32.07 -24.19 -25.35
N ASN A 728 32.19 -25.48 -25.64
CA ASN A 728 31.06 -26.42 -25.57
C ASN A 728 29.80 -25.93 -26.31
N ILE A 729 29.99 -25.44 -27.54
CA ILE A 729 28.91 -24.95 -28.39
C ILE A 729 28.50 -25.99 -29.41
N LYS A 730 27.19 -26.16 -29.63
CA LYS A 730 26.67 -26.91 -30.76
C LYS A 730 26.13 -25.96 -31.84
N SER A 731 26.71 -25.97 -33.03
CA SER A 731 26.15 -25.29 -34.20
C SER A 731 25.66 -26.35 -35.18
N SER A 732 24.37 -26.36 -35.50
CA SER A 732 23.76 -27.40 -36.35
C SER A 732 22.72 -26.85 -37.32
N GLY A 733 22.75 -27.30 -38.57
CA GLY A 733 21.73 -26.93 -39.57
C GLY A 733 21.80 -25.46 -40.02
N ASN A 734 23.00 -24.87 -40.01
CA ASN A 734 23.27 -23.50 -40.44
C ASN A 734 23.98 -23.48 -41.79
N TYR A 735 24.10 -22.33 -42.46
CA TYR A 735 24.89 -22.24 -43.70
C TYR A 735 26.37 -22.50 -43.43
N ASN A 736 26.97 -21.80 -42.46
CA ASN A 736 28.25 -22.20 -41.87
C ASN A 736 28.06 -22.54 -40.39
N GLY A 737 28.86 -23.44 -39.83
CA GLY A 737 28.84 -23.71 -38.39
C GLY A 737 29.29 -22.47 -37.61
N ALA A 738 30.50 -22.00 -37.90
CA ALA A 738 31.07 -20.73 -37.42
C ALA A 738 31.77 -19.96 -38.55
N GLU A 739 31.75 -18.63 -38.49
CA GLU A 739 32.39 -17.76 -39.48
C GLU A 739 33.14 -16.61 -38.81
N PHE A 740 34.38 -16.36 -39.26
CA PHE A 740 35.19 -15.22 -38.90
C PHE A 740 35.44 -14.39 -40.15
N SER A 741 34.92 -13.16 -40.18
CA SER A 741 34.91 -12.34 -41.38
C SER A 741 35.59 -10.99 -41.10
N ALA A 742 36.80 -10.81 -41.62
CA ALA A 742 37.55 -9.55 -41.58
C ALA A 742 37.61 -8.98 -43.00
N LEU A 743 36.67 -8.09 -43.34
CA LEU A 743 36.47 -7.57 -44.70
C LEU A 743 36.75 -6.07 -44.77
N GLY A 744 37.92 -5.67 -45.28
CA GLY A 744 38.26 -4.25 -45.44
C GLY A 744 39.50 -3.83 -44.66
N SER A 745 40.06 -2.67 -45.00
CA SER A 745 41.22 -2.12 -44.30
C SER A 745 40.81 -1.62 -42.92
N GLY A 746 41.60 -1.97 -41.89
CA GLY A 746 41.33 -1.62 -40.49
C GLY A 746 40.38 -2.59 -39.77
N ASN A 747 39.98 -3.67 -40.43
CA ASN A 747 39.15 -4.74 -39.86
C ASN A 747 40.05 -5.90 -39.43
N SER A 748 40.05 -6.23 -38.13
CA SER A 748 40.87 -7.30 -37.59
C SER A 748 40.13 -8.19 -36.60
N ILE A 749 40.44 -9.49 -36.64
CA ILE A 749 40.00 -10.48 -35.65
C ILE A 749 41.25 -11.12 -35.07
N SER A 750 41.37 -11.20 -33.75
CA SER A 750 42.52 -11.87 -33.14
C SER A 750 42.19 -12.65 -31.87
N ASP A 751 42.99 -13.66 -31.55
CA ASP A 751 42.84 -14.44 -30.31
C ASP A 751 41.41 -15.00 -30.15
N VAL A 752 41.05 -15.92 -31.04
CA VAL A 752 39.77 -16.63 -31.02
C VAL A 752 40.02 -18.08 -30.67
N ILE A 753 39.29 -18.60 -29.69
CA ILE A 753 39.34 -19.99 -29.26
C ILE A 753 37.99 -20.65 -29.51
N ILE A 754 37.98 -21.76 -30.24
CA ILE A 754 36.88 -22.72 -30.28
C ILE A 754 37.34 -23.97 -29.53
N SER A 755 36.63 -24.37 -28.48
CA SER A 755 36.95 -25.57 -27.70
C SER A 755 35.72 -26.43 -27.42
N ASN A 756 35.92 -27.75 -27.32
CA ASN A 756 34.90 -28.71 -26.89
C ASN A 756 33.58 -28.64 -27.69
N SER A 757 33.61 -28.14 -28.92
CA SER A 757 32.41 -27.73 -29.66
C SER A 757 32.03 -28.73 -30.75
N GLN A 758 30.75 -28.72 -31.15
CA GLN A 758 30.17 -29.55 -32.20
C GLN A 758 29.62 -28.66 -33.32
N LEU A 759 30.31 -28.59 -34.45
CA LEU A 759 29.89 -27.83 -35.62
C LEU A 759 29.47 -28.82 -36.72
N THR A 760 28.18 -29.11 -36.78
CA THR A 760 27.65 -30.26 -37.53
C THR A 760 26.61 -29.84 -38.56
N ASN A 761 26.39 -30.64 -39.61
CA ASN A 761 25.31 -30.45 -40.58
C ASN A 761 25.26 -29.02 -41.16
N SER A 762 26.42 -28.47 -41.52
CA SER A 762 26.49 -27.12 -42.11
C SER A 762 26.23 -27.20 -43.62
N GLY A 763 25.46 -26.25 -44.18
CA GLY A 763 25.15 -26.22 -45.62
C GLY A 763 26.36 -25.96 -46.51
N MET A 764 27.36 -25.26 -45.99
CA MET A 764 28.64 -24.97 -46.62
C MET A 764 29.77 -25.35 -45.64
N GLU A 765 30.46 -24.41 -45.01
CA GLU A 765 31.67 -24.72 -44.23
C GLU A 765 31.34 -25.03 -42.77
N GLY A 766 32.07 -25.95 -42.13
CA GLY A 766 31.97 -26.14 -40.68
C GLY A 766 32.50 -24.91 -39.93
N VAL A 767 33.72 -24.50 -40.26
CA VAL A 767 34.33 -23.23 -39.84
C VAL A 767 34.85 -22.50 -41.06
N ASN A 768 34.44 -21.24 -41.26
CA ASN A 768 34.94 -20.37 -42.31
C ASN A 768 35.77 -19.22 -41.71
N ILE A 769 37.08 -19.19 -42.00
CA ILE A 769 37.99 -18.12 -41.60
C ILE A 769 38.35 -17.32 -42.84
N ASP A 770 37.88 -16.07 -42.92
CA ASP A 770 37.89 -15.31 -44.17
C ASP A 770 38.40 -13.88 -43.96
N ALA A 771 39.60 -13.61 -44.48
CA ALA A 771 40.24 -12.29 -44.44
C ALA A 771 40.37 -11.73 -45.85
N ARG A 772 39.74 -10.61 -46.16
CA ARG A 772 39.74 -10.01 -47.51
C ARG A 772 39.89 -8.49 -47.46
N ASN A 773 40.31 -7.86 -48.56
CA ASN A 773 40.33 -6.40 -48.72
C ASN A 773 41.13 -5.64 -47.64
N HIS A 774 42.28 -6.18 -47.26
CA HIS A 774 43.19 -5.76 -46.19
C HIS A 774 42.72 -6.09 -44.78
N GLY A 775 41.73 -6.97 -44.63
CA GLY A 775 41.38 -7.55 -43.35
C GLY A 775 42.46 -8.48 -42.81
N SER A 776 42.52 -8.59 -41.48
CA SER A 776 43.51 -9.39 -40.76
C SER A 776 42.85 -10.37 -39.79
N ILE A 777 43.24 -11.64 -39.80
CA ILE A 777 42.81 -12.62 -38.79
C ILE A 777 44.04 -13.32 -38.21
N VAL A 778 44.30 -13.23 -36.91
CA VAL A 778 45.51 -13.82 -36.30
C VAL A 778 45.21 -14.58 -35.01
N ASN A 779 45.99 -15.62 -34.70
CA ASN A 779 45.90 -16.40 -33.46
C ASN A 779 44.51 -17.03 -33.25
N VAL A 780 44.10 -17.89 -34.17
CA VAL A 780 42.89 -18.70 -34.01
C VAL A 780 43.28 -20.10 -33.56
N GLU A 781 42.66 -20.59 -32.49
CA GLU A 781 42.79 -21.96 -32.01
C GLU A 781 41.44 -22.68 -32.07
N ILE A 782 41.39 -23.84 -32.73
CA ILE A 782 40.26 -24.76 -32.75
C ILE A 782 40.74 -26.05 -32.10
N LYS A 783 40.17 -26.43 -30.95
CA LYS A 783 40.64 -27.59 -30.20
C LYS A 783 39.53 -28.48 -29.67
N ASP A 784 39.83 -29.77 -29.54
CA ASP A 784 38.99 -30.77 -28.87
C ASP A 784 37.53 -30.74 -29.38
N SER A 785 37.36 -30.44 -30.67
CA SER A 785 36.05 -30.14 -31.26
C SER A 785 35.71 -31.13 -32.38
N THR A 786 34.42 -31.36 -32.59
CA THR A 786 33.88 -32.18 -33.68
C THR A 786 33.30 -31.28 -34.76
N ILE A 787 33.76 -31.46 -35.99
CA ILE A 787 33.25 -30.77 -37.18
C ILE A 787 32.81 -31.86 -38.15
N SER A 788 31.51 -31.99 -38.41
CA SER A 788 31.01 -33.10 -39.23
C SER A 788 29.91 -32.69 -40.19
N ASP A 789 29.79 -33.46 -41.28
CA ASP A 789 28.65 -33.38 -42.19
C ASP A 789 28.46 -31.97 -42.79
N SER A 790 29.58 -31.30 -43.08
CA SER A 790 29.61 -30.02 -43.79
C SER A 790 29.39 -30.24 -45.28
N GLY A 791 28.46 -29.51 -45.91
CA GLY A 791 28.21 -29.59 -47.35
C GLY A 791 29.40 -29.11 -48.20
N GLY A 792 30.22 -28.22 -47.64
CA GLY A 792 31.52 -27.80 -48.14
C GLY A 792 32.67 -28.42 -47.34
N ASN A 793 33.61 -27.59 -46.92
CA ASN A 793 34.80 -27.96 -46.17
C ASN A 793 34.51 -28.07 -44.66
N GLY A 794 35.27 -28.90 -43.95
CA GLY A 794 35.25 -28.94 -42.50
C GLY A 794 35.73 -27.60 -41.92
N VAL A 795 36.98 -27.25 -42.17
CA VAL A 795 37.58 -25.95 -41.85
C VAL A 795 38.10 -25.30 -43.12
N ARG A 796 37.74 -24.05 -43.37
CA ARG A 796 38.24 -23.24 -44.48
C ARG A 796 39.00 -22.03 -43.97
N VAL A 797 40.21 -21.83 -44.46
CA VAL A 797 41.10 -20.70 -44.19
C VAL A 797 41.35 -19.99 -45.51
N ASN A 798 40.74 -18.81 -45.69
CA ASN A 798 40.69 -18.11 -46.96
C ASN A 798 41.22 -16.67 -46.81
N ALA A 799 42.36 -16.37 -47.43
CA ALA A 799 42.92 -15.03 -47.48
C ALA A 799 42.82 -14.45 -48.91
N GLY A 800 42.09 -13.34 -49.06
CA GLY A 800 41.91 -12.60 -50.32
C GLY A 800 40.73 -13.04 -51.18
N VAL A 801 40.60 -12.38 -52.34
CA VAL A 801 39.52 -12.62 -53.31
C VAL A 801 40.06 -13.36 -54.53
N ARG A 802 39.40 -14.45 -54.92
CA ARG A 802 39.77 -15.24 -56.09
C ARG A 802 39.70 -14.39 -57.38
N TYR A 803 40.74 -14.49 -58.22
CA TYR A 803 40.84 -13.86 -59.54
C TYR A 803 40.88 -12.32 -59.59
N SER A 804 41.17 -11.64 -58.48
CA SER A 804 41.47 -10.21 -58.56
C SER A 804 42.94 -9.98 -58.88
N SER A 805 43.24 -9.15 -59.87
CA SER A 805 44.61 -8.64 -60.09
C SER A 805 44.92 -7.43 -59.20
N ASP A 806 43.96 -6.96 -58.41
CA ASP A 806 44.11 -5.78 -57.56
C ASP A 806 44.76 -6.17 -56.23
N SER A 807 45.98 -5.71 -55.98
CA SER A 807 46.65 -5.95 -54.69
C SER A 807 45.90 -5.31 -53.50
N ARG A 808 44.95 -4.41 -53.77
CA ARG A 808 44.08 -3.80 -52.77
C ARG A 808 43.03 -4.76 -52.18
N VAL A 809 42.92 -5.98 -52.70
CA VAL A 809 42.00 -7.01 -52.15
C VAL A 809 42.70 -8.07 -51.29
N SER A 810 44.00 -7.90 -51.02
CA SER A 810 44.81 -8.85 -50.24
C SER A 810 44.33 -8.98 -48.80
N GLY A 811 44.32 -10.17 -48.20
CA GLY A 811 44.06 -10.39 -46.78
C GLY A 811 45.30 -10.94 -46.07
N THR A 812 45.34 -10.80 -44.76
CA THR A 812 46.38 -11.38 -43.91
C THR A 812 45.74 -12.35 -42.92
N ILE A 813 46.21 -13.60 -42.92
CA ILE A 813 45.90 -14.56 -41.88
C ILE A 813 47.20 -14.94 -41.18
N GLY A 814 47.22 -14.84 -39.86
CA GLY A 814 48.33 -15.22 -39.01
C GLY A 814 48.40 -16.72 -38.81
N SER A 815 48.75 -17.13 -37.58
CA SER A 815 48.77 -18.54 -37.19
C SER A 815 47.36 -19.04 -36.90
N ILE A 816 47.01 -20.18 -37.48
CA ILE A 816 45.80 -20.96 -37.19
C ILE A 816 46.23 -22.31 -36.65
N GLU A 817 45.64 -22.74 -35.53
CA GLU A 817 45.94 -24.01 -34.88
C GLU A 817 44.68 -24.86 -34.77
N ILE A 818 44.73 -26.11 -35.24
CA ILE A 818 43.65 -27.11 -35.18
C ILE A 818 44.20 -28.31 -34.40
N LYS A 819 43.69 -28.57 -33.18
CA LYS A 819 44.30 -29.52 -32.24
C LYS A 819 43.29 -30.51 -31.66
N GLY A 820 43.55 -31.81 -31.74
CA GLY A 820 42.65 -32.80 -31.12
C GLY A 820 41.24 -32.83 -31.72
N CYS A 821 41.05 -32.30 -32.93
CA CYS A 821 39.73 -32.20 -33.55
C CYS A 821 39.37 -33.47 -34.33
N THR A 822 38.07 -33.76 -34.41
CA THR A 822 37.52 -34.75 -35.34
C THR A 822 36.79 -34.02 -36.46
N ILE A 823 37.29 -34.12 -37.70
CA ILE A 823 36.72 -33.50 -38.89
C ILE A 823 36.26 -34.62 -39.83
N SER A 824 34.96 -34.74 -40.08
CA SER A 824 34.42 -35.89 -40.84
C SER A 824 33.35 -35.52 -41.85
N ASN A 825 33.20 -36.34 -42.89
CA ASN A 825 32.11 -36.28 -43.87
C ASN A 825 31.94 -34.88 -44.52
N SER A 826 33.04 -34.22 -44.85
CA SER A 826 33.00 -32.91 -45.53
C SER A 826 32.80 -33.10 -47.03
N GLY A 827 31.83 -32.42 -47.64
CA GLY A 827 31.58 -32.44 -49.08
C GLY A 827 32.72 -31.86 -49.93
N GLY A 828 33.60 -31.06 -49.32
CA GLY A 828 34.85 -30.52 -49.85
C GLY A 828 36.07 -31.08 -49.14
N SER A 829 36.98 -30.23 -48.67
CA SER A 829 38.16 -30.66 -47.91
C SER A 829 37.86 -30.79 -46.42
N GLY A 830 38.58 -31.65 -45.69
CA GLY A 830 38.59 -31.61 -44.23
C GLY A 830 39.14 -30.26 -43.74
N VAL A 831 40.32 -29.87 -44.23
CA VAL A 831 40.90 -28.53 -44.03
C VAL A 831 41.30 -27.93 -45.38
N ASP A 832 40.75 -26.77 -45.73
CA ASP A 832 41.01 -26.03 -46.98
C ASP A 832 41.76 -24.72 -46.67
N VAL A 833 42.99 -24.55 -47.17
CA VAL A 833 43.84 -23.38 -46.92
C VAL A 833 44.17 -22.69 -48.24
N ARG A 834 43.68 -21.46 -48.43
CA ARG A 834 43.82 -20.75 -49.71
C ARG A 834 44.24 -19.30 -49.54
N ALA A 835 45.29 -18.90 -50.26
CA ALA A 835 45.74 -17.52 -50.36
C ALA A 835 45.62 -17.01 -51.80
N TYR A 836 45.02 -15.83 -51.98
CA TYR A 836 44.75 -15.21 -53.29
C TYR A 836 45.29 -13.79 -53.41
N SER A 837 45.62 -13.35 -54.62
CA SER A 837 45.83 -11.93 -54.96
C SER A 837 46.80 -11.16 -54.06
N GLY A 838 47.94 -11.76 -53.71
CA GLY A 838 48.96 -11.14 -52.86
C GLY A 838 48.71 -11.28 -51.36
N SER A 839 47.71 -12.09 -50.97
CA SER A 839 47.39 -12.37 -49.57
C SER A 839 48.42 -13.26 -48.91
N THR A 840 48.51 -13.19 -47.58
CA THR A 840 49.45 -14.00 -46.79
C THR A 840 48.71 -14.82 -45.76
N ILE A 841 49.03 -16.11 -45.66
CA ILE A 841 48.68 -17.00 -44.55
C ILE A 841 49.99 -17.41 -43.89
N ASN A 842 50.25 -17.02 -42.63
CA ASN A 842 51.55 -17.27 -41.98
C ASN A 842 51.77 -18.75 -41.67
N SER A 843 50.82 -19.41 -41.02
CA SER A 843 50.89 -20.85 -40.77
C SER A 843 49.55 -21.46 -40.41
N VAL A 844 49.38 -22.74 -40.75
CA VAL A 844 48.26 -23.58 -40.30
C VAL A 844 48.84 -24.84 -39.67
N GLY A 845 48.67 -25.00 -38.37
CA GLY A 845 49.02 -26.20 -37.61
C GLY A 845 47.82 -27.11 -37.45
N ILE A 846 47.99 -28.41 -37.74
CA ILE A 846 47.03 -29.48 -37.52
C ILE A 846 47.72 -30.52 -36.66
N ALA A 847 47.29 -30.68 -35.41
CA ALA A 847 47.93 -31.56 -34.44
C ALA A 847 46.93 -32.54 -33.82
N GLY A 848 47.31 -33.81 -33.66
CA GLY A 848 46.51 -34.80 -32.94
C GLY A 848 45.08 -34.99 -33.46
N SER A 849 44.80 -34.62 -34.71
CA SER A 849 43.44 -34.53 -35.25
C SER A 849 43.10 -35.72 -36.14
N ILE A 850 41.82 -36.05 -36.23
CA ILE A 850 41.27 -37.10 -37.10
C ILE A 850 40.50 -36.42 -38.23
N ILE A 851 40.84 -36.71 -39.48
CA ILE A 851 40.17 -36.21 -40.67
C ILE A 851 39.71 -37.40 -41.50
N SER A 852 38.41 -37.53 -41.79
CA SER A 852 37.88 -38.68 -42.54
C SER A 852 36.74 -38.35 -43.49
N GLY A 853 36.61 -39.10 -44.59
CA GLY A 853 35.44 -39.00 -45.47
C GLY A 853 35.28 -37.65 -46.17
N ALA A 854 36.39 -36.97 -46.49
CA ALA A 854 36.42 -35.71 -47.22
C ALA A 854 36.88 -35.92 -48.68
N VAL A 855 36.61 -34.99 -49.59
CA VAL A 855 37.23 -35.02 -50.93
C VAL A 855 38.74 -34.90 -50.79
N GLN A 856 39.22 -33.88 -50.09
CA GLN A 856 40.63 -33.79 -49.73
C GLN A 856 40.75 -33.81 -48.21
N GLY A 857 41.65 -34.61 -47.63
CA GLY A 857 41.86 -34.53 -46.18
C GLY A 857 42.34 -33.13 -45.79
N VAL A 858 43.47 -32.71 -46.36
CA VAL A 858 43.99 -31.34 -46.26
C VAL A 858 44.29 -30.80 -47.66
N TYR A 859 43.80 -29.62 -47.98
CA TYR A 859 44.06 -28.90 -49.23
C TYR A 859 44.76 -27.58 -48.95
N GLY A 860 45.87 -27.31 -49.65
CA GLY A 860 46.59 -26.04 -49.57
C GLY A 860 46.88 -25.46 -50.94
N ASP A 861 46.51 -24.20 -51.21
CA ASP A 861 46.79 -23.57 -52.50
C ASP A 861 47.05 -22.06 -52.44
N ALA A 862 48.21 -21.64 -52.96
CA ALA A 862 48.60 -20.26 -53.11
C ALA A 862 48.43 -19.81 -54.58
N TYR A 863 47.40 -18.98 -54.84
CA TYR A 863 46.98 -18.56 -56.16
C TYR A 863 47.45 -17.14 -56.52
N TYR A 864 48.27 -17.03 -57.57
CA TYR A 864 48.65 -15.82 -58.32
C TYR A 864 49.14 -14.62 -57.47
N GLY A 865 49.58 -13.54 -58.13
CA GLY A 865 49.69 -12.20 -57.52
C GLY A 865 50.67 -12.04 -56.35
N GLY A 866 51.60 -12.97 -56.15
CA GLY A 866 52.52 -12.93 -55.00
C GLY A 866 51.92 -13.44 -53.69
N SER A 867 50.79 -14.17 -53.73
CA SER A 867 50.18 -14.77 -52.54
C SER A 867 51.13 -15.75 -51.87
N THR A 868 51.12 -15.78 -50.54
CA THR A 868 51.96 -16.69 -49.77
C THR A 868 51.18 -17.49 -48.74
N ILE A 869 51.51 -18.76 -48.62
CA ILE A 869 51.18 -19.60 -47.47
C ILE A 869 52.52 -19.98 -46.84
N GLY A 870 52.67 -19.82 -45.53
CA GLY A 870 53.85 -20.32 -44.82
C GLY A 870 53.75 -21.83 -44.61
N ASN A 871 53.89 -22.26 -43.36
CA ASN A 871 53.84 -23.69 -43.03
C ASN A 871 52.41 -24.20 -42.97
N ILE A 872 52.14 -25.32 -43.62
CA ILE A 872 51.02 -26.19 -43.22
C ILE A 872 51.65 -27.41 -42.54
N GLY A 873 51.56 -27.45 -41.21
CA GLY A 873 52.13 -28.52 -40.40
C GLY A 873 51.04 -29.51 -39.99
N ILE A 874 51.24 -30.80 -40.27
CA ILE A 874 50.35 -31.89 -39.87
C ILE A 874 51.15 -32.81 -38.96
N THR A 875 50.81 -32.85 -37.67
CA THR A 875 51.57 -33.59 -36.65
C THR A 875 50.67 -34.55 -35.87
N GLY A 876 51.08 -35.79 -35.65
CA GLY A 876 50.31 -36.72 -34.82
C GLY A 876 48.87 -36.99 -35.29
N SER A 877 48.56 -36.73 -36.57
CA SER A 877 47.17 -36.68 -37.07
C SER A 877 46.86 -37.87 -37.98
N THR A 878 45.59 -38.24 -38.08
CA THR A 878 45.10 -39.31 -38.94
C THR A 878 44.20 -38.73 -40.03
N ILE A 879 44.50 -39.05 -41.28
CA ILE A 879 43.70 -38.71 -42.46
C ILE A 879 43.28 -40.02 -43.11
N SER A 880 41.99 -40.22 -43.34
CA SER A 880 41.46 -41.47 -43.87
C SER A 880 40.31 -41.28 -44.84
N ASP A 881 40.11 -42.26 -45.72
CA ASP A 881 38.93 -42.36 -46.59
C ASP A 881 38.64 -41.08 -47.40
N ALA A 882 39.71 -40.41 -47.84
CA ALA A 882 39.62 -39.20 -48.65
C ALA A 882 39.80 -39.50 -50.15
N LEU A 883 39.34 -38.63 -51.06
CA LEU A 883 39.73 -38.79 -52.48
C LEU A 883 41.25 -38.60 -52.63
N ILE A 884 41.79 -37.55 -52.02
CA ILE A 884 43.25 -37.33 -51.86
C ILE A 884 43.51 -37.06 -50.39
N GLY A 885 44.52 -37.70 -49.79
CA GLY A 885 44.82 -37.50 -48.37
C GLY A 885 45.27 -36.05 -48.10
N VAL A 886 46.38 -35.64 -48.70
CA VAL A 886 46.87 -34.25 -48.67
C VAL A 886 47.09 -33.75 -50.10
N SER A 887 46.48 -32.64 -50.46
CA SER A 887 46.55 -32.04 -51.80
C SER A 887 47.14 -30.63 -51.73
N MET A 888 48.09 -30.32 -52.61
CA MET A 888 48.75 -29.02 -52.59
C MET A 888 48.99 -28.46 -53.98
N GLY A 889 48.72 -27.17 -54.13
CA GLY A 889 49.03 -26.37 -55.30
C GLY A 889 49.83 -25.11 -54.94
N ALA A 890 50.81 -24.75 -55.77
CA ALA A 890 51.34 -23.41 -55.81
C ALA A 890 51.15 -22.89 -57.24
N THR A 891 50.01 -22.23 -57.49
CA THR A 891 49.61 -21.78 -58.84
C THR A 891 49.93 -20.30 -59.01
N GLY A 892 51.19 -19.97 -59.31
CA GLY A 892 51.67 -18.58 -59.45
C GLY A 892 51.85 -17.81 -58.13
N GLY A 893 51.57 -18.42 -56.98
CA GLY A 893 51.94 -17.96 -55.62
C GLY A 893 52.98 -18.88 -54.97
N GLY A 894 53.33 -18.66 -53.70
CA GLY A 894 54.34 -19.44 -52.98
C GLY A 894 53.83 -20.07 -51.69
N ILE A 895 54.04 -21.37 -51.50
CA ILE A 895 54.03 -22.02 -50.19
C ILE A 895 55.48 -22.01 -49.68
N ASN A 896 55.84 -21.00 -48.90
CA ASN A 896 57.25 -20.60 -48.72
C ASN A 896 58.06 -21.52 -47.78
N ASN A 897 57.43 -22.26 -46.87
CA ASN A 897 58.14 -23.01 -45.81
C ASN A 897 57.85 -24.52 -45.77
N ASN A 898 57.34 -25.09 -46.88
CA ASN A 898 56.96 -26.50 -47.05
C ASN A 898 55.69 -26.91 -46.28
N ILE A 899 55.12 -28.03 -46.72
CA ILE A 899 54.21 -28.82 -45.90
C ILE A 899 55.01 -29.86 -45.14
N ALA A 900 54.78 -29.93 -43.84
CA ALA A 900 55.44 -30.85 -42.94
C ALA A 900 54.43 -31.86 -42.39
N LEU A 901 54.55 -33.12 -42.80
CA LEU A 901 53.80 -34.24 -42.24
C LEU A 901 54.71 -34.99 -41.25
N THR A 902 54.37 -34.98 -39.97
CA THR A 902 55.20 -35.57 -38.90
C THR A 902 54.37 -36.50 -38.03
N ASP A 903 54.86 -37.70 -37.72
CA ASP A 903 54.20 -38.65 -36.81
C ASP A 903 52.71 -38.91 -37.14
N SER A 904 52.35 -38.87 -38.44
CA SER A 904 50.95 -38.85 -38.89
C SER A 904 50.62 -40.05 -39.78
N THR A 905 49.34 -40.37 -39.92
CA THR A 905 48.85 -41.48 -40.75
C THR A 905 47.92 -40.96 -41.84
N ILE A 906 48.18 -41.35 -43.09
CA ILE A 906 47.28 -41.19 -44.23
C ILE A 906 46.89 -42.60 -44.69
N SER A 907 45.60 -42.89 -44.78
CA SER A 907 45.13 -44.23 -45.14
C SER A 907 43.92 -44.20 -46.09
N ASN A 908 43.80 -45.23 -46.93
CA ASN A 908 42.61 -45.48 -47.76
C ASN A 908 42.20 -44.31 -48.67
N SER A 909 43.18 -43.54 -49.17
CA SER A 909 42.89 -42.49 -50.16
C SER A 909 42.42 -43.12 -51.47
N LEU A 910 41.36 -42.62 -52.11
CA LEU A 910 40.86 -43.19 -53.37
C LEU A 910 41.80 -42.93 -54.56
N CYS A 911 42.56 -41.83 -54.53
CA CYS A 911 43.61 -41.49 -55.49
C CYS A 911 44.98 -41.50 -54.79
N ASP A 912 45.63 -40.34 -54.68
CA ASP A 912 46.95 -40.23 -54.06
C ASP A 912 46.85 -40.04 -52.54
N GLY A 913 47.78 -40.62 -51.78
CA GLY A 913 47.96 -40.32 -50.36
C GLY A 913 48.35 -38.86 -50.17
N ILE A 914 49.37 -38.40 -50.89
CA ILE A 914 49.80 -37.00 -50.97
C ILE A 914 49.97 -36.61 -52.44
N TRP A 915 49.40 -35.48 -52.84
CA TRP A 915 49.61 -34.85 -54.14
C TRP A 915 50.14 -33.44 -53.96
N ALA A 916 51.39 -33.18 -54.37
CA ALA A 916 52.05 -31.89 -54.20
C ALA A 916 52.51 -31.31 -55.53
N ALA A 917 52.04 -30.11 -55.88
CA ALA A 917 52.28 -29.56 -57.20
C ALA A 917 52.60 -28.06 -57.22
N ALA A 918 53.47 -27.65 -58.15
CA ALA A 918 53.79 -26.24 -58.39
C ALA A 918 53.68 -25.85 -59.87
N ALA A 919 53.04 -24.73 -60.17
CA ALA A 919 52.77 -24.25 -61.52
C ALA A 919 53.01 -22.74 -61.66
N TYR A 920 53.29 -22.29 -62.88
CA TYR A 920 53.31 -20.87 -63.27
C TYR A 920 54.22 -19.97 -62.41
N GLY A 921 55.43 -20.45 -62.07
CA GLY A 921 56.37 -19.72 -61.22
C GLY A 921 56.15 -19.89 -59.71
N GLY A 922 55.15 -20.68 -59.32
CA GLY A 922 54.90 -20.97 -57.92
C GLY A 922 55.98 -21.85 -57.27
N LYS A 923 56.10 -21.74 -55.95
CA LYS A 923 57.10 -22.47 -55.15
C LYS A 923 56.42 -23.22 -54.02
N THR A 924 56.80 -24.47 -53.79
CA THR A 924 56.35 -25.24 -52.61
C THR A 924 57.38 -26.29 -52.23
N GLY A 925 57.20 -26.98 -51.11
CA GLY A 925 57.99 -28.13 -50.76
C GLY A 925 57.24 -29.07 -49.82
N LEU A 926 57.79 -30.27 -49.65
CA LEU A 926 57.18 -31.37 -48.91
C LEU A 926 58.23 -32.03 -48.04
N VAL A 927 57.92 -32.17 -46.75
CA VAL A 927 58.73 -32.88 -45.76
C VAL A 927 57.83 -33.88 -45.04
N ILE A 928 58.17 -35.16 -45.14
CA ILE A 928 57.45 -36.25 -44.48
C ILE A 928 58.40 -36.90 -43.47
N THR A 929 58.01 -37.02 -42.21
CA THR A 929 58.86 -37.56 -41.15
C THR A 929 58.04 -38.52 -40.27
N ARG A 930 58.56 -39.72 -39.99
CA ARG A 930 57.94 -40.71 -39.08
C ARG A 930 56.45 -40.96 -39.34
N SER A 931 56.02 -40.90 -40.59
CA SER A 931 54.61 -40.94 -40.96
C SER A 931 54.27 -42.20 -41.73
N THR A 932 53.00 -42.62 -41.68
CA THR A 932 52.49 -43.78 -42.41
C THR A 932 51.57 -43.33 -43.54
N ILE A 933 51.78 -43.81 -44.76
CA ILE A 933 50.94 -43.54 -45.93
C ILE A 933 50.59 -44.88 -46.58
N THR A 934 49.33 -45.29 -46.52
CA THR A 934 48.93 -46.63 -46.97
C THR A 934 47.57 -46.70 -47.64
N GLY A 935 47.37 -47.73 -48.47
CA GLY A 935 46.04 -48.02 -49.05
C GLY A 935 45.57 -46.98 -50.07
N SER A 936 46.48 -46.22 -50.68
CA SER A 936 46.11 -45.22 -51.70
C SER A 936 45.78 -45.89 -53.03
N GLY A 937 44.67 -45.49 -53.66
CA GLY A 937 44.15 -46.08 -54.89
C GLY A 937 45.01 -45.80 -56.13
N TRP A 938 45.87 -44.77 -56.09
CA TRP A 938 46.94 -44.50 -57.04
C TRP A 938 48.30 -44.53 -56.33
N ASN A 939 48.89 -43.36 -55.99
CA ASN A 939 50.24 -43.29 -55.44
C ASN A 939 50.22 -42.99 -53.94
N GLY A 940 51.24 -43.44 -53.20
CA GLY A 940 51.44 -42.98 -51.83
C GLY A 940 51.74 -41.48 -51.79
N VAL A 941 52.76 -41.05 -52.56
CA VAL A 941 53.14 -39.64 -52.71
C VAL A 941 53.34 -39.33 -54.19
N SER A 942 52.76 -38.24 -54.69
CA SER A 942 52.86 -37.77 -56.06
C SER A 942 53.30 -36.31 -56.07
N THR A 943 54.39 -35.99 -56.78
CA THR A 943 54.89 -34.62 -56.90
C THR A 943 54.95 -34.18 -58.35
N LYS A 944 54.68 -32.90 -58.64
CA LYS A 944 54.63 -32.42 -60.02
C LYS A 944 54.96 -30.94 -60.18
N THR A 945 55.68 -30.58 -61.25
CA THR A 945 55.92 -29.18 -61.62
C THR A 945 55.46 -28.89 -63.05
N TRP A 946 54.98 -27.67 -63.29
CA TRP A 946 54.61 -27.18 -64.63
C TRP A 946 55.00 -25.72 -64.84
N ALA A 947 55.19 -25.32 -66.11
CA ALA A 947 55.21 -23.92 -66.54
C ALA A 947 56.06 -22.98 -65.64
N GLY A 948 57.27 -23.41 -65.28
CA GLY A 948 58.21 -22.63 -64.46
C GLY A 948 58.01 -22.70 -62.94
N GLY A 949 57.09 -23.52 -62.42
CA GLY A 949 57.01 -23.83 -60.99
C GLY A 949 58.21 -24.63 -60.49
N SER A 950 58.54 -24.52 -59.20
CA SER A 950 59.65 -25.26 -58.60
C SER A 950 59.30 -25.82 -57.22
N MET A 951 59.85 -27.00 -56.91
CA MET A 951 59.80 -27.55 -55.56
C MET A 951 61.10 -27.17 -54.84
N SER A 952 61.04 -26.44 -53.72
CA SER A 952 62.22 -26.02 -52.95
C SER A 952 62.84 -27.17 -52.18
N LYS A 953 62.02 -28.12 -51.73
CA LYS A 953 62.41 -29.22 -50.84
C LYS A 953 61.47 -30.41 -51.00
N LEU A 954 62.02 -31.62 -51.13
CA LEU A 954 61.26 -32.87 -51.22
C LEU A 954 61.96 -33.94 -50.38
N GLU A 955 61.43 -34.19 -49.19
CA GLU A 955 62.02 -35.12 -48.22
C GLU A 955 60.95 -36.06 -47.66
N ALA A 956 61.32 -37.33 -47.51
CA ALA A 956 60.65 -38.29 -46.65
C ALA A 956 61.72 -39.00 -45.83
N HIS A 957 61.54 -39.09 -44.52
CA HIS A 957 62.46 -39.79 -43.61
C HIS A 957 61.69 -40.59 -42.57
N GLU A 958 62.23 -41.75 -42.19
CA GLU A 958 61.70 -42.60 -41.12
C GLU A 958 60.22 -42.99 -41.30
N SER A 959 59.71 -42.92 -42.53
CA SER A 959 58.29 -43.06 -42.86
C SER A 959 57.98 -44.39 -43.53
N ASN A 960 56.72 -44.81 -43.45
CA ASN A 960 56.20 -46.07 -43.95
C ASN A 960 55.19 -45.82 -45.08
N ILE A 961 55.58 -46.04 -46.34
CA ILE A 961 54.77 -45.72 -47.54
C ILE A 961 54.47 -47.01 -48.32
N TYR A 962 53.32 -47.65 -48.07
CA TYR A 962 53.07 -49.01 -48.52
C TYR A 962 51.64 -49.33 -48.91
N GLY A 963 51.41 -50.47 -49.55
CA GLY A 963 50.04 -50.91 -49.90
C GLY A 963 49.28 -49.93 -50.81
N ASN A 964 50.01 -49.13 -51.59
CA ASN A 964 49.45 -48.21 -52.60
C ASN A 964 49.43 -48.90 -53.97
N ASN A 965 48.44 -48.58 -54.81
CA ASN A 965 48.14 -49.34 -56.02
C ASN A 965 49.15 -49.16 -57.17
N GLU A 966 49.60 -47.93 -57.45
CA GLU A 966 50.54 -47.61 -58.53
C GLU A 966 51.98 -47.53 -58.01
N PHE A 967 52.33 -46.43 -57.33
CA PHE A 967 53.68 -46.15 -56.87
C PHE A 967 53.71 -45.78 -55.38
N GLY A 968 54.83 -46.08 -54.71
CA GLY A 968 55.09 -45.52 -53.38
C GLY A 968 55.31 -44.02 -53.48
N ILE A 969 56.25 -43.61 -54.36
CA ILE A 969 56.54 -42.21 -54.67
C ILE A 969 56.61 -42.01 -56.20
N MET A 970 55.83 -41.07 -56.72
CA MET A 970 55.85 -40.63 -58.12
C MET A 970 56.40 -39.20 -58.20
N ASN A 971 57.67 -39.03 -58.61
CA ASN A 971 58.35 -37.73 -58.59
C ASN A 971 58.46 -37.07 -59.97
N GLN A 972 57.48 -36.24 -60.34
CA GLN A 972 57.49 -35.50 -61.60
C GLN A 972 57.96 -34.05 -61.46
N ALA A 973 58.52 -33.67 -60.31
CA ALA A 973 58.85 -32.27 -60.00
C ALA A 973 60.20 -31.78 -60.57
N GLY A 974 61.03 -32.67 -61.13
CA GLY A 974 62.38 -32.36 -61.59
C GLY A 974 63.40 -32.08 -60.47
N THR A 975 62.94 -31.92 -59.23
CA THR A 975 63.77 -31.80 -58.01
C THR A 975 64.01 -33.19 -57.43
N VAL A 976 65.21 -33.44 -56.89
CA VAL A 976 65.53 -34.71 -56.23
C VAL A 976 64.61 -34.90 -55.02
N PHE A 977 63.97 -36.06 -54.93
CA PHE A 977 63.20 -36.43 -53.75
C PHE A 977 64.11 -37.28 -52.85
N ASP A 978 64.50 -36.75 -51.69
CA ASP A 978 65.27 -37.50 -50.70
C ASP A 978 64.31 -38.39 -49.89
N ALA A 979 64.29 -39.69 -50.20
CA ALA A 979 63.50 -40.68 -49.50
C ALA A 979 64.39 -41.63 -48.69
N THR A 980 65.53 -41.15 -48.19
CA THR A 980 66.41 -41.94 -47.33
C THR A 980 65.75 -42.28 -46.01
N ASN A 981 66.09 -43.44 -45.46
CA ASN A 981 65.59 -43.95 -44.17
C ASN A 981 64.09 -44.26 -44.10
N ASN A 982 63.42 -44.52 -45.24
CA ASN A 982 62.02 -44.96 -45.26
C ASN A 982 61.87 -46.46 -45.50
N TRP A 983 60.66 -46.96 -45.23
CA TRP A 983 60.16 -48.23 -45.77
C TRP A 983 59.09 -47.95 -46.84
N TRP A 984 59.20 -48.64 -47.97
CA TRP A 984 58.33 -48.45 -49.13
C TRP A 984 58.21 -49.73 -49.96
N GLY A 985 56.99 -50.11 -50.36
CA GLY A 985 56.74 -51.33 -51.15
C GLY A 985 55.29 -51.80 -51.17
N ASN A 986 54.91 -52.59 -52.19
CA ASN A 986 53.58 -53.18 -52.33
C ASN A 986 53.56 -54.56 -51.64
N GLY A 987 52.75 -54.71 -50.59
CA GLY A 987 52.58 -55.96 -49.84
C GLY A 987 51.73 -57.00 -50.60
N GLY A 988 52.15 -57.39 -51.82
CA GLY A 988 51.51 -58.47 -52.57
C GLY A 988 51.79 -59.85 -51.95
N THR A 989 50.91 -60.83 -52.15
CA THR A 989 51.06 -62.22 -51.66
C THR A 989 51.83 -63.13 -52.64
N GLY A 990 52.80 -62.59 -53.39
CA GLY A 990 53.63 -63.35 -54.34
C GLY A 990 55.07 -63.56 -53.84
N VAL A 991 55.76 -64.58 -54.35
CA VAL A 991 57.15 -64.97 -53.99
C VAL A 991 58.24 -63.89 -54.18
N ASN A 992 57.88 -62.71 -54.69
CA ASN A 992 58.76 -61.55 -54.87
C ASN A 992 58.33 -60.30 -54.07
N ALA A 993 57.33 -60.38 -53.19
CA ALA A 993 56.92 -59.24 -52.38
C ALA A 993 57.83 -59.07 -51.14
N GLY A 994 58.36 -57.85 -50.94
CA GLY A 994 59.00 -57.46 -49.67
C GLY A 994 60.52 -57.55 -49.59
N LYS A 995 61.27 -57.52 -50.70
CA LYS A 995 62.74 -57.39 -50.62
C LYS A 995 63.19 -55.92 -50.61
N PRO A 996 63.96 -55.47 -49.61
CA PRO A 996 64.70 -54.21 -49.70
C PRO A 996 65.68 -54.29 -50.89
N GLY A 997 65.51 -53.42 -51.89
CA GLY A 997 66.44 -53.30 -53.02
C GLY A 997 65.92 -53.72 -54.39
N GLU A 998 64.63 -54.03 -54.57
CA GLU A 998 64.04 -53.87 -55.91
C GLU A 998 63.87 -52.37 -56.15
N GLU A 999 64.23 -51.90 -57.35
CA GLU A 999 63.97 -50.53 -57.79
C GLU A 999 62.50 -50.25 -57.55
N GLY A 1000 62.21 -49.58 -56.43
CA GLY A 1000 60.84 -49.35 -55.96
C GLY A 1000 60.06 -48.76 -57.12
N ASN A 1001 58.82 -49.21 -57.29
CA ASN A 1001 57.90 -48.75 -58.32
C ASN A 1001 57.77 -47.22 -58.18
N ASN A 1002 58.67 -46.48 -58.81
CA ASN A 1002 58.89 -45.05 -58.71
C ASN A 1002 59.13 -44.60 -60.15
N ARG A 1003 58.20 -43.81 -60.69
CA ARG A 1003 58.25 -43.39 -62.09
C ARG A 1003 58.65 -41.92 -62.20
N ALA A 1004 59.76 -41.70 -62.92
CA ALA A 1004 60.37 -40.42 -63.28
C ALA A 1004 60.92 -39.62 -62.08
N GLY A 1005 62.02 -38.88 -62.32
CA GLY A 1005 62.76 -38.07 -61.33
C GLY A 1005 63.76 -38.84 -60.46
N SER A 1006 64.87 -38.20 -60.06
CA SER A 1006 65.87 -38.78 -59.15
C SER A 1006 65.28 -38.90 -57.74
N VAL A 1007 64.86 -40.09 -57.32
CA VAL A 1007 64.52 -40.36 -55.91
C VAL A 1007 65.75 -40.99 -55.25
N LEU A 1008 66.32 -40.33 -54.25
CA LEU A 1008 67.42 -40.89 -53.46
C LEU A 1008 66.87 -41.85 -52.43
N TYR A 1009 67.44 -43.06 -52.38
CA TYR A 1009 67.02 -44.05 -51.41
C TYR A 1009 68.19 -44.81 -50.80
N THR A 1010 68.13 -44.95 -49.49
CA THR A 1010 68.93 -45.88 -48.70
C THR A 1010 68.02 -46.45 -47.61
N PRO A 1011 67.75 -47.77 -47.59
CA PRO A 1011 67.01 -48.39 -46.50
C PRO A 1011 67.85 -48.30 -45.22
N THR A 1012 67.22 -48.05 -44.06
CA THR A 1012 67.93 -48.03 -42.77
C THR A 1012 68.47 -49.41 -42.39
N GLU A 1013 69.72 -49.47 -41.94
CA GLU A 1013 70.32 -50.66 -41.30
C GLU A 1013 69.62 -51.05 -39.99
N ALA A 1014 69.02 -50.08 -39.30
CA ALA A 1014 68.25 -50.31 -38.07
C ALA A 1014 67.02 -51.20 -38.31
N TRP A 1015 66.36 -51.09 -39.47
CA TRP A 1015 65.18 -51.89 -39.80
C TRP A 1015 65.52 -53.32 -40.25
N ARG A 1016 66.71 -53.56 -40.83
CA ARG A 1016 67.22 -54.92 -41.11
C ARG A 1016 67.33 -55.78 -39.84
N ARG A 1017 67.54 -55.18 -38.67
CA ARG A 1017 67.66 -55.92 -37.40
C ARG A 1017 66.31 -56.21 -36.73
N SER A 1018 65.31 -55.33 -36.88
CA SER A 1018 64.02 -55.49 -36.19
C SER A 1018 63.05 -56.48 -36.85
N TYR A 1019 63.18 -56.74 -38.16
CA TYR A 1019 62.34 -57.72 -38.89
C TYR A 1019 63.12 -58.96 -39.39
N GLY A 1020 64.45 -58.99 -39.24
CA GLY A 1020 65.29 -60.16 -39.57
C GLY A 1020 65.27 -61.28 -38.53
N GLN A 1021 64.61 -61.09 -37.38
CA GLN A 1021 64.46 -62.11 -36.34
C GLN A 1021 63.09 -62.03 -35.65
N THR A 1022 62.03 -62.49 -36.31
CA THR A 1022 60.85 -63.01 -35.61
C THR A 1022 60.17 -64.07 -36.48
N THR A 1023 60.63 -65.31 -36.34
CA THR A 1023 59.73 -66.47 -36.49
C THR A 1023 58.52 -66.25 -35.59
N ALA A 1024 57.34 -66.47 -36.16
CA ALA A 1024 56.04 -66.52 -35.51
C ALA A 1024 56.09 -66.85 -34.01
N GLN A 1025 55.83 -65.84 -33.18
CA GLN A 1025 55.20 -66.05 -31.88
C GLN A 1025 53.85 -65.37 -31.92
N THR A 1026 52.83 -66.22 -31.90
CA THR A 1026 51.44 -65.95 -31.59
C THR A 1026 51.37 -64.99 -30.39
N LEU A 1027 51.07 -63.71 -30.65
CA LEU A 1027 50.64 -62.81 -29.59
C LEU A 1027 49.25 -63.29 -29.14
N GLY A 1028 49.19 -63.80 -27.91
CA GLY A 1028 47.97 -64.25 -27.28
C GLY A 1028 46.91 -63.15 -27.30
N ILE A 1029 45.74 -63.52 -27.81
CA ILE A 1029 44.49 -62.82 -27.59
C ILE A 1029 44.35 -62.64 -26.07
N VAL A 1030 44.47 -61.41 -25.58
CA VAL A 1030 43.97 -61.04 -24.26
C VAL A 1030 42.45 -60.92 -24.43
N THR A 1031 41.76 -62.01 -24.15
CA THR A 1031 40.32 -62.01 -23.91
C THR A 1031 40.05 -61.15 -22.68
N TYR A 1032 39.36 -60.02 -22.86
CA TYR A 1032 38.69 -59.32 -21.78
C TYR A 1032 37.62 -60.26 -21.19
N THR A 1033 37.81 -60.70 -19.95
CA THR A 1033 36.76 -61.33 -19.14
C THR A 1033 35.81 -60.25 -18.60
N PRO A 1034 34.47 -60.46 -18.64
CA PRO A 1034 33.50 -59.54 -18.05
C PRO A 1034 33.20 -59.92 -16.60
N TRP A 1035 33.52 -59.05 -15.65
CA TRP A 1035 33.04 -59.08 -14.26
C TRP A 1035 32.69 -57.64 -13.89
N SER A 1036 31.42 -57.26 -13.93
CA SER A 1036 30.43 -57.37 -12.84
C SER A 1036 30.57 -56.29 -11.75
N THR A 1037 29.52 -55.47 -11.66
CA THR A 1037 28.97 -54.84 -10.44
C THR A 1037 29.87 -53.92 -9.60
N LEU A 1038 29.62 -52.61 -9.69
CA LEU A 1038 29.69 -51.68 -8.56
C LEU A 1038 28.48 -50.71 -8.70
N LYS A 1039 27.35 -51.04 -8.06
CA LYS A 1039 26.88 -50.48 -6.78
C LYS A 1039 26.63 -48.97 -6.79
N PHE A 1040 25.33 -48.66 -6.75
CA PHE A 1040 24.73 -47.48 -6.14
C PHE A 1040 25.46 -47.05 -4.87
N LEU A 1041 25.69 -45.74 -4.74
CA LEU A 1041 25.70 -45.06 -3.45
C LEU A 1041 24.85 -43.79 -3.59
N GLU A 1042 23.77 -43.75 -2.82
CA GLU A 1042 22.99 -42.54 -2.54
C GLU A 1042 23.70 -41.65 -1.51
N ALA A 1043 23.39 -40.35 -1.62
CA ALA A 1043 23.30 -39.30 -0.58
C ALA A 1043 24.59 -38.69 0.02
N SER A 1044 24.93 -37.49 -0.46
CA SER A 1044 24.68 -36.22 0.27
C SER A 1044 24.75 -35.03 -0.69
#